data_AF-A0A954SDX7-F1
#
_entry.id   AF-A0A954SDX7-F1
#
_cell.length_a   1.000
_cell.length_b   1.000
_cell.length_c   1.000
_cell.angle_alpha   90.00
_cell.angle_beta   90.00
_cell.angle_gamma   90.00
#
_symmetry.space_group_name_H-M   'P 1'
#
loop_
_entity.id
_entity.type
_entity.pdbx_description
1 polymer ?
#
loop_
_entity_poly.entity_id
_entity_poly.type
_entity_poly.pdbx_seq_one_letter_code
_entity_poly.pdbx_strand_id
1 'polypeptide(L)'
;MRTVVCLLAWAALVVPAVVVGQDAEKPASRWASSFADFDRQDQANPPKAGGVLFLGSSSIRLWKLKDAFPEVDALNRGFGGSQIADSVENFDHLVTRYAPRVVVFYAGDNDIAAGKSPEQVAKDFNAFVALLHQHVPQAKLVFLPIKPSLKRWNLIAEGRAANALIQETCERDPLVEYIDLEKPMLGAEGTPRPELFAKDGLHLSPAGYAVWNDLVRPYLVDPAGPKEAQVLPAGEVPTDARLRPQRTLSDAYHPWTPATSKEEWEQQADAIRTQILVSNGLWPLPEKTALTPVIHSRRDQGDYTIEQVYFASRPGLYVTGQLYRPKKIDGQIPGILCPHGHWANGRFYDAGDKAAAEQLASGAEAFTAGAHSPLQARMVQLARMGCTVFHYDMIGYADQPGLAHRTDFNDLGATQWLHSKMGLQTWNSIRALDFVASLPEVDPQRLAVTGASGGGTQTFILCAIDPRPAVSFPAVMVSTAMQGGCNCENADYLRIGLNNVAFAALFAPKPMAMSGADDWTIDIETKGLPELKQVYGLYGAADMVQARCYPQFKHNYNQVAREMMFEWMKQHLKLPADTPTKQSDFELLSVSDLSVFDESHPKPSDVMNAESLRAALEEQSRQQLESLKSHADYQEVIGAAATVMLGGSVPAANDVETEERDSTVVDGVTRVKGVLTRGSNGAQIPALALIRDDLFKGEAVLLIDGRGKQALFDPTGGHAPGIDDLLQAGYAVVGVDVFQTGEFLKAPSDYSAKVDERDPAYTFGYNLPLISQRVQDVLTTIVALQQRDGVKQVHLVGTGEGGLWVALARSLLSADFDGATNVNLAGFQFSNLSGLQDPNLLPGALKYGDVPGLLSLAATGHVTVFGAAGDGWSAAQQRYQKAGGQLTVHSESSSLEQQLQSLLKR
;
A
#
# COMPACT_ATOMS: atom_id res chain seq x y z
N MET A 1 7.95 53.84 65.64
CA MET A 1 6.74 53.50 66.43
C MET A 1 6.55 51.99 66.33
N ARG A 2 6.73 51.28 67.47
CA ARG A 2 6.39 49.87 67.81
C ARG A 2 6.95 48.80 66.85
N THR A 3 8.03 48.05 67.15
CA THR A 3 8.43 47.25 68.33
C THR A 3 7.42 46.16 68.69
N VAL A 4 7.83 44.88 68.59
CA VAL A 4 7.90 43.87 69.68
C VAL A 4 8.69 42.64 69.18
N VAL A 5 9.54 42.14 70.09
CA VAL A 5 10.51 41.03 70.01
C VAL A 5 9.92 39.78 70.70
N CYS A 6 10.62 38.63 70.60
CA CYS A 6 10.58 37.41 71.44
C CYS A 6 9.89 36.19 70.79
N LEU A 7 10.28 34.92 71.01
CA LEU A 7 11.41 34.25 71.67
C LEU A 7 11.31 32.76 71.28
N LEU A 8 12.44 32.06 71.24
CA LEU A 8 12.55 30.60 71.17
C LEU A 8 11.86 29.92 72.38
N ALA A 9 11.14 28.83 72.14
CA ALA A 9 10.74 27.88 73.17
C ALA A 9 10.89 26.44 72.67
N TRP A 10 11.84 25.73 73.27
CA TRP A 10 11.91 24.27 73.32
C TRP A 10 10.71 23.72 74.09
N ALA A 11 10.09 22.67 73.57
CA ALA A 11 9.22 21.79 74.36
C ALA A 11 9.65 20.34 74.12
N ALA A 12 10.35 19.79 75.11
CA ALA A 12 10.49 18.35 75.30
C ALA A 12 9.21 17.81 75.95
N LEU A 13 8.63 16.75 75.42
CA LEU A 13 7.61 15.96 76.10
C LEU A 13 7.75 14.47 75.72
N VAL A 14 8.38 13.75 76.66
CA VAL A 14 8.05 12.41 77.16
C VAL A 14 7.78 11.32 76.10
N VAL A 15 8.78 10.45 75.94
CA VAL A 15 8.66 9.11 75.34
C VAL A 15 7.85 8.22 76.29
N PRO A 16 6.69 7.68 75.91
CA PRO A 16 6.15 6.50 76.56
C PRO A 16 6.91 5.27 76.03
N ALA A 17 7.42 4.47 76.96
CA ALA A 17 7.94 3.14 76.66
C ALA A 17 6.82 2.30 76.02
N VAL A 18 6.87 2.12 74.70
CA VAL A 18 6.09 1.09 74.02
C VAL A 18 6.90 -0.20 74.16
N VAL A 19 6.30 -1.11 74.91
CA VAL A 19 6.67 -2.51 75.05
C VAL A 19 7.00 -3.08 73.67
N VAL A 20 8.20 -3.64 73.54
CA VAL A 20 8.58 -4.50 72.42
C VAL A 20 7.62 -5.69 72.44
N GLY A 21 6.55 -5.58 71.66
CA GLY A 21 5.81 -6.76 71.22
C GLY A 21 6.79 -7.59 70.40
N GLN A 22 6.89 -8.87 70.75
CA GLN A 22 7.56 -9.85 69.91
C GLN A 22 6.90 -9.76 68.52
N ASP A 23 7.64 -9.29 67.52
CA ASP A 23 7.24 -9.46 66.12
C ASP A 23 7.09 -10.97 65.90
N ALA A 24 5.86 -11.41 65.74
CA ALA A 24 5.58 -12.70 65.15
C ALA A 24 6.31 -12.72 63.80
N GLU A 25 7.25 -13.66 63.62
CA GLU A 25 7.93 -13.87 62.34
C GLU A 25 6.87 -13.92 61.23
N LYS A 26 6.87 -12.90 60.34
CA LYS A 26 6.13 -13.00 59.09
C LYS A 26 6.61 -14.29 58.42
N PRO A 27 5.69 -15.20 58.01
CA PRO A 27 6.10 -16.39 57.28
C PRO A 27 6.97 -15.96 56.11
N ALA A 28 8.13 -16.61 55.95
CA ALA A 28 9.07 -16.27 54.89
C ALA A 28 8.32 -16.21 53.56
N SER A 29 8.42 -15.06 52.86
CA SER A 29 7.79 -14.87 51.55
C SER A 29 8.08 -16.08 50.67
N ARG A 30 7.06 -16.59 49.97
CA ARG A 30 7.23 -17.67 48.98
C ARG A 30 8.34 -17.36 47.96
N TRP A 31 8.66 -16.07 47.79
CA TRP A 31 9.66 -15.55 46.85
C TRP A 31 11.04 -15.26 47.46
N ALA A 32 11.24 -15.54 48.75
CA ALA A 32 12.46 -15.19 49.48
C ALA A 32 13.75 -15.69 48.79
N SER A 33 13.73 -16.89 48.20
CA SER A 33 14.89 -17.41 47.45
C SER A 33 15.17 -16.60 46.18
N SER A 34 14.14 -16.22 45.41
CA SER A 34 14.32 -15.44 44.18
C SER A 34 14.84 -14.04 44.48
N PHE A 35 14.32 -13.42 45.55
CA PHE A 35 14.76 -12.09 45.98
C PHE A 35 16.19 -12.11 46.52
N ALA A 36 16.56 -13.13 47.30
CA ALA A 36 17.94 -13.32 47.74
C ALA A 36 18.91 -13.53 46.55
N ASP A 37 18.46 -14.19 45.48
CA ASP A 37 19.26 -14.32 44.26
C ASP A 37 19.38 -13.00 43.49
N PHE A 38 18.31 -12.18 43.42
CA PHE A 38 18.38 -10.84 42.85
C PHE A 38 19.35 -9.95 43.63
N ASP A 39 19.28 -9.96 44.96
CA ASP A 39 20.18 -9.18 45.82
C ASP A 39 21.65 -9.60 45.64
N ARG A 40 21.90 -10.90 45.49
CA ARG A 40 23.25 -11.41 45.19
C ARG A 40 23.74 -10.96 43.81
N GLN A 41 22.87 -10.95 42.80
CA GLN A 41 23.19 -10.46 41.47
C GLN A 41 23.47 -8.95 41.47
N ASP A 42 22.68 -8.17 42.20
CA ASP A 42 22.87 -6.72 42.36
C ASP A 42 24.20 -6.40 43.04
N GLN A 43 24.58 -7.17 44.07
CA GLN A 43 25.86 -7.00 44.74
C GLN A 43 27.05 -7.31 43.82
N ALA A 44 26.91 -8.31 42.95
CA ALA A 44 27.97 -8.69 42.01
C ALA A 44 28.06 -7.72 40.82
N ASN A 45 26.92 -7.26 40.30
CA ASN A 45 26.82 -6.33 39.17
C ASN A 45 25.73 -5.29 39.47
N PRO A 46 26.08 -4.17 40.13
CA PRO A 46 25.12 -3.13 40.49
C PRO A 46 24.37 -2.59 39.26
N PRO A 47 23.03 -2.68 39.20
CA PRO A 47 22.26 -2.15 38.08
C PRO A 47 22.37 -0.62 37.99
N LYS A 48 22.45 -0.10 36.76
CA LYS A 48 22.45 1.35 36.52
C LYS A 48 21.00 1.89 36.56
N ALA A 49 20.84 3.09 37.13
CA ALA A 49 19.56 3.80 37.04
C ALA A 49 19.24 4.15 35.57
N GLY A 50 17.95 4.17 35.21
CA GLY A 50 17.50 4.48 33.86
C GLY A 50 17.62 3.34 32.84
N GLY A 51 17.88 2.10 33.29
CA GLY A 51 17.90 0.90 32.45
C GLY A 51 16.49 0.37 32.09
N VAL A 52 16.45 -0.79 31.42
CA VAL A 52 15.21 -1.48 31.03
C VAL A 52 15.00 -2.66 31.97
N LEU A 53 13.91 -2.65 32.75
CA LEU A 53 13.57 -3.69 33.70
C LEU A 53 12.57 -4.68 33.08
N PHE A 54 12.93 -5.96 32.99
CA PHE A 54 12.01 -7.03 32.64
C PHE A 54 11.49 -7.70 33.90
N LEU A 55 10.20 -7.55 34.17
CA LEU A 55 9.52 -8.01 35.38
C LEU A 55 8.42 -9.02 35.04
N GLY A 56 8.18 -9.99 35.93
CA GLY A 56 7.00 -10.83 35.85
C GLY A 56 7.27 -12.30 36.15
N SER A 57 6.58 -13.18 35.42
CA SER A 57 6.55 -14.61 35.72
C SER A 57 7.67 -15.42 35.07
N SER A 58 7.50 -16.75 34.95
CA SER A 58 8.53 -17.66 34.44
C SER A 58 8.93 -17.40 33.00
N SER A 59 8.05 -16.87 32.15
CA SER A 59 8.41 -16.50 30.77
C SER A 59 9.43 -15.36 30.74
N ILE A 60 9.35 -14.41 31.67
CA ILE A 60 10.37 -13.36 31.81
C ILE A 60 11.66 -13.98 32.36
N ARG A 61 11.55 -14.78 33.43
CA ARG A 61 12.71 -15.41 34.08
C ARG A 61 13.56 -16.25 33.11
N LEU A 62 12.91 -16.91 32.15
CA LEU A 62 13.56 -17.79 31.17
C LEU A 62 14.02 -17.05 29.90
N TRP A 63 13.70 -15.76 29.77
CA TRP A 63 14.09 -14.96 28.62
C TRP A 63 15.58 -14.60 28.69
N LYS A 64 16.34 -15.03 27.69
CA LYS A 64 17.77 -14.73 27.56
C LYS A 64 17.97 -13.31 27.04
N LEU A 65 17.86 -12.32 27.93
CA LEU A 65 17.84 -10.91 27.55
C LEU A 65 19.12 -10.44 26.84
N LYS A 66 20.30 -10.94 27.22
CA LYS A 66 21.57 -10.57 26.55
C LYS A 66 21.65 -11.04 25.10
N ASP A 67 21.03 -12.17 24.80
CA ASP A 67 20.97 -12.71 23.43
C ASP A 67 19.87 -12.00 22.63
N ALA A 68 18.75 -11.70 23.30
CA ALA A 68 17.58 -11.09 22.69
C ALA A 68 17.76 -9.60 22.39
N PHE A 69 18.29 -8.85 23.36
CA PHE A 69 18.44 -7.39 23.31
C PHE A 69 19.86 -7.00 23.73
N PRO A 70 20.90 -7.39 22.95
CA PRO A 70 22.27 -7.00 23.24
C PRO A 70 22.46 -5.47 23.23
N GLU A 71 21.53 -4.75 22.61
CA GLU A 71 21.55 -3.30 22.45
C GLU A 71 20.95 -2.52 23.63
N VAL A 72 20.45 -3.17 24.69
CA VAL A 72 19.87 -2.47 25.85
C VAL A 72 20.42 -2.99 27.17
N ASP A 73 20.58 -2.10 28.15
CA ASP A 73 20.92 -2.48 29.53
C ASP A 73 19.70 -3.11 30.21
N ALA A 74 19.46 -4.38 29.88
CA ALA A 74 18.29 -5.15 30.28
C ALA A 74 18.52 -5.89 31.61
N LEU A 75 17.66 -5.62 32.59
CA LEU A 75 17.67 -6.28 33.90
C LEU A 75 16.53 -7.30 34.01
N ASN A 76 16.85 -8.58 34.21
CA ASN A 76 15.82 -9.62 34.38
C ASN A 76 15.44 -9.79 35.85
N ARG A 77 14.20 -9.45 36.21
CA ARG A 77 13.60 -9.68 37.53
C ARG A 77 12.34 -10.54 37.44
N GLY A 78 12.33 -11.51 36.52
CA GLY A 78 11.30 -12.53 36.45
C GLY A 78 11.45 -13.59 37.53
N PHE A 79 10.36 -13.99 38.17
CA PHE A 79 10.34 -15.05 39.18
C PHE A 79 9.17 -16.02 38.93
N GLY A 80 9.42 -17.32 39.07
CA GLY A 80 8.57 -18.36 38.49
C GLY A 80 7.21 -18.50 39.17
N GLY A 81 6.13 -18.50 38.38
CA GLY A 81 4.77 -18.74 38.90
C GLY A 81 4.17 -17.56 39.66
N SER A 82 4.77 -16.37 39.53
CA SER A 82 4.25 -15.13 40.11
C SER A 82 2.96 -14.67 39.44
N GLN A 83 2.17 -13.96 40.22
CA GLN A 83 0.95 -13.28 39.88
C GLN A 83 1.18 -11.77 39.89
N ILE A 84 0.26 -10.99 39.32
CA ILE A 84 0.40 -9.52 39.31
C ILE A 84 0.45 -8.97 40.74
N ALA A 85 -0.41 -9.48 41.63
CA ALA A 85 -0.43 -9.10 43.05
C ALA A 85 0.91 -9.30 43.77
N ASP A 86 1.70 -10.33 43.40
CA ASP A 86 3.02 -10.55 44.00
C ASP A 86 3.99 -9.40 43.64
N SER A 87 3.86 -8.87 42.42
CA SER A 87 4.67 -7.73 41.96
C SER A 87 4.23 -6.42 42.63
N VAL A 88 2.93 -6.28 42.94
CA VAL A 88 2.38 -5.15 43.70
C VAL A 88 2.85 -5.17 45.15
N GLU A 89 2.77 -6.32 45.83
CA GLU A 89 3.17 -6.46 47.23
C GLU A 89 4.68 -6.19 47.44
N ASN A 90 5.49 -6.52 46.44
CA ASN A 90 6.95 -6.42 46.50
C ASN A 90 7.52 -5.31 45.59
N PHE A 91 6.70 -4.32 45.25
CA PHE A 91 7.00 -3.31 44.23
C PHE A 91 8.31 -2.57 44.48
N ASP A 92 8.56 -2.12 45.73
CA ASP A 92 9.78 -1.38 46.06
C ASP A 92 11.06 -2.20 45.82
N HIS A 93 10.99 -3.49 46.15
CA HIS A 93 12.09 -4.43 45.98
C HIS A 93 12.28 -4.85 44.52
N LEU A 94 11.23 -4.78 43.69
CA LEU A 94 11.26 -5.24 42.31
C LEU A 94 11.44 -4.12 41.28
N VAL A 95 11.04 -2.89 41.62
CA VAL A 95 10.98 -1.76 40.69
C VAL A 95 11.67 -0.52 41.25
N THR A 96 11.18 0.01 42.38
CA THR A 96 11.60 1.34 42.89
C THR A 96 13.12 1.47 43.03
N ARG A 97 13.79 0.45 43.58
CA ARG A 97 15.25 0.49 43.80
C ARG A 97 16.10 0.58 42.52
N TYR A 98 15.55 0.23 41.36
CA TYR A 98 16.28 0.23 40.09
C TYR A 98 16.07 1.51 39.29
N ALA A 99 15.07 2.33 39.63
CA ALA A 99 14.69 3.53 38.90
C ALA A 99 14.71 3.34 37.36
N PRO A 100 13.99 2.34 36.80
CA PRO A 100 14.05 2.03 35.38
C PRO A 100 13.40 3.13 34.54
N ARG A 101 13.83 3.28 33.29
CA ARG A 101 13.12 4.13 32.30
C ARG A 101 11.99 3.38 31.59
N VAL A 102 12.12 2.06 31.46
CA VAL A 102 11.13 1.16 30.85
C VAL A 102 10.97 -0.06 31.74
N VAL A 103 9.73 -0.48 31.99
CA VAL A 103 9.41 -1.75 32.63
C VAL A 103 8.67 -2.63 31.63
N VAL A 104 9.26 -3.73 31.18
CA VAL A 104 8.58 -4.78 30.41
C VAL A 104 7.95 -5.75 31.39
N PHE A 105 6.63 -5.84 31.42
CA PHE A 105 5.90 -6.59 32.44
C PHE A 105 5.03 -7.70 31.84
N TYR A 106 5.28 -8.96 32.24
CA TYR A 106 4.45 -10.11 31.86
C TYR A 106 3.96 -10.89 33.09
N ALA A 107 2.66 -10.80 33.37
CA ALA A 107 1.97 -11.59 34.40
C ALA A 107 0.45 -11.62 34.10
N GLY A 108 -0.31 -12.47 34.79
CA GLY A 108 -1.75 -12.66 34.58
C GLY A 108 -2.12 -14.08 34.14
N ASP A 109 -1.22 -14.80 33.47
CA ASP A 109 -1.50 -16.18 33.03
C ASP A 109 -1.59 -17.16 34.21
N ASN A 110 -0.76 -16.97 35.24
CA ASN A 110 -0.82 -17.69 36.50
C ASN A 110 -2.01 -17.28 37.35
N ASP A 111 -2.45 -16.03 37.26
CA ASP A 111 -3.59 -15.48 37.98
C ASP A 111 -4.89 -16.19 37.55
N ILE A 112 -5.14 -16.24 36.23
CA ILE A 112 -6.28 -16.95 35.66
C ILE A 112 -6.20 -18.45 36.00
N ALA A 113 -5.03 -19.07 35.87
CA ALA A 113 -4.85 -20.47 36.22
C ALA A 113 -5.00 -20.77 37.73
N ALA A 114 -4.81 -19.77 38.60
CA ALA A 114 -5.06 -19.87 40.03
C ALA A 114 -6.52 -19.57 40.41
N GLY A 115 -7.38 -19.28 39.42
CA GLY A 115 -8.81 -19.06 39.61
C GLY A 115 -9.21 -17.61 39.90
N LYS A 116 -8.33 -16.62 39.68
CA LYS A 116 -8.74 -15.21 39.74
C LYS A 116 -9.67 -14.89 38.57
N SER A 117 -10.66 -14.03 38.82
CA SER A 117 -11.52 -13.51 37.77
C SER A 117 -10.77 -12.47 36.92
N PRO A 118 -11.17 -12.26 35.65
CA PRO A 118 -10.62 -11.22 34.79
C PRO A 118 -10.55 -9.83 35.44
N GLU A 119 -11.59 -9.45 36.19
CA GLU A 119 -11.68 -8.16 36.89
C GLU A 119 -10.66 -8.04 38.01
N GLN A 120 -10.37 -9.14 38.73
CA GLN A 120 -9.35 -9.13 39.77
C GLN A 120 -7.94 -9.00 39.17
N VAL A 121 -7.68 -9.64 38.03
CA VAL A 121 -6.40 -9.48 37.31
C VAL A 121 -6.21 -8.03 36.84
N ALA A 122 -7.24 -7.44 36.24
CA ALA A 122 -7.22 -6.03 35.82
C ALA A 122 -7.06 -5.08 37.02
N LYS A 123 -7.71 -5.37 38.15
CA LYS A 123 -7.55 -4.59 39.39
C LYS A 123 -6.10 -4.63 39.92
N ASP A 124 -5.48 -5.81 39.92
CA ASP A 124 -4.08 -5.96 40.35
C ASP A 124 -3.13 -5.22 39.39
N PHE A 125 -3.41 -5.26 38.08
CA PHE A 125 -2.66 -4.48 37.08
C PHE A 125 -2.76 -2.98 37.34
N ASN A 126 -3.98 -2.48 37.60
CA ASN A 126 -4.19 -1.06 37.89
C ASN A 126 -3.47 -0.63 39.19
N ALA A 127 -3.40 -1.50 40.19
CA ALA A 127 -2.62 -1.25 41.40
C ALA A 127 -1.11 -1.18 41.10
N PHE A 128 -0.60 -2.03 40.20
CA PHE A 128 0.79 -1.98 39.75
C PHE A 128 1.10 -0.66 39.01
N VAL A 129 0.24 -0.24 38.08
CA VAL A 129 0.38 1.03 37.35
C VAL A 129 0.38 2.21 38.32
N ALA A 130 -0.52 2.21 39.31
CA ALA A 130 -0.58 3.27 40.32
C ALA A 130 0.73 3.40 41.12
N LEU A 131 1.34 2.27 41.52
CA LEU A 131 2.64 2.27 42.19
C LEU A 131 3.76 2.73 41.26
N LEU A 132 3.75 2.33 40.00
CA LEU A 132 4.72 2.78 39.00
C LEU A 132 4.70 4.30 38.86
N HIS A 133 3.52 4.88 38.72
CA HIS A 133 3.35 6.33 38.66
C HIS A 133 3.74 7.05 39.95
N GLN A 134 3.49 6.43 41.11
CA GLN A 134 3.85 7.02 42.40
C GLN A 134 5.36 7.05 42.63
N HIS A 135 6.06 5.96 42.29
CA HIS A 135 7.44 5.74 42.70
C HIS A 135 8.47 6.01 41.59
N VAL A 136 8.09 5.83 40.32
CA VAL A 136 8.93 6.06 39.13
C VAL A 136 8.12 6.74 38.01
N PRO A 137 7.64 8.00 38.22
CA PRO A 137 6.62 8.66 37.39
C PRO A 137 6.98 8.88 35.92
N GLN A 138 8.24 8.69 35.53
CA GLN A 138 8.71 8.86 34.15
C GLN A 138 8.95 7.51 33.44
N ALA A 139 8.75 6.39 34.14
CA ALA A 139 8.96 5.07 33.57
C ALA A 139 7.81 4.69 32.64
N LYS A 140 8.14 4.23 31.43
CA LYS A 140 7.19 3.65 30.49
C LYS A 140 6.93 2.18 30.85
N LEU A 141 5.67 1.78 31.01
CA LEU A 141 5.28 0.38 31.19
C LEU A 141 5.00 -0.23 29.81
N VAL A 142 5.62 -1.36 29.51
CA VAL A 142 5.35 -2.18 28.33
C VAL A 142 4.73 -3.48 28.81
N PHE A 143 3.40 -3.56 28.75
CA PHE A 143 2.66 -4.72 29.25
C PHE A 143 2.53 -5.81 28.17
N LEU A 144 2.93 -7.01 28.55
CA LEU A 144 2.78 -8.24 27.79
C LEU A 144 1.55 -8.99 28.31
N PRO A 145 0.43 -9.02 27.57
CA PRO A 145 -0.82 -9.63 28.01
C PRO A 145 -0.76 -11.15 28.12
N ILE A 146 -1.84 -11.73 28.64
CA ILE A 146 -1.98 -13.18 28.78
C ILE A 146 -1.93 -13.83 27.39
N LYS A 147 -0.85 -14.57 27.13
CA LYS A 147 -0.59 -15.22 25.83
C LYS A 147 -1.46 -16.46 25.57
N PRO A 148 -1.82 -16.74 24.30
CA PRO A 148 -2.52 -17.96 23.92
C PRO A 148 -1.58 -19.18 23.94
N SER A 149 -1.48 -19.90 25.07
CA SER A 149 -0.59 -21.07 25.17
C SER A 149 -1.30 -22.40 25.01
N LEU A 150 -0.62 -23.41 24.46
CA LEU A 150 -1.16 -24.77 24.31
C LEU A 150 -1.67 -25.33 25.65
N LYS A 151 -0.90 -25.16 26.73
CA LYS A 151 -1.23 -25.72 28.06
C LYS A 151 -2.44 -25.06 28.72
N ARG A 152 -2.72 -23.79 28.41
CA ARG A 152 -3.80 -23.01 29.02
C ARG A 152 -4.87 -22.58 28.02
N TRP A 153 -4.96 -23.27 26.88
CA TRP A 153 -5.92 -22.92 25.83
C TRP A 153 -7.36 -23.03 26.30
N ASN A 154 -7.64 -23.94 27.23
CA ASN A 154 -8.95 -24.10 27.87
C ASN A 154 -9.35 -22.91 28.79
N LEU A 155 -8.44 -21.98 29.07
CA LEU A 155 -8.67 -20.78 29.89
C LEU A 155 -8.56 -19.47 29.07
N ILE A 156 -8.51 -19.58 27.74
CA ILE A 156 -8.23 -18.43 26.89
C ILE A 156 -9.37 -17.40 26.88
N ALA A 157 -10.62 -17.83 27.13
CA ALA A 157 -11.76 -16.91 27.18
C ALA A 157 -11.62 -15.94 28.36
N GLU A 158 -11.28 -16.44 29.54
CA GLU A 158 -11.01 -15.64 30.74
C GLU A 158 -9.74 -14.80 30.55
N GLY A 159 -8.70 -15.36 29.91
CA GLY A 159 -7.50 -14.63 29.56
C GLY A 159 -7.78 -13.43 28.64
N ARG A 160 -8.57 -13.62 27.58
CA ARG A 160 -9.01 -12.56 26.66
C ARG A 160 -9.87 -11.50 27.36
N ALA A 161 -10.76 -11.91 28.26
CA ALA A 161 -11.54 -10.98 29.06
C ALA A 161 -10.66 -10.10 29.95
N ALA A 162 -9.64 -10.68 30.60
CA ALA A 162 -8.70 -9.92 31.43
C ALA A 162 -7.86 -8.96 30.58
N ASN A 163 -7.38 -9.45 29.44
CA ASN A 163 -6.63 -8.69 28.46
C ASN A 163 -7.41 -7.47 27.95
N ALA A 164 -8.69 -7.62 27.64
CA ALA A 164 -9.54 -6.52 27.18
C ALA A 164 -9.67 -5.42 28.24
N LEU A 165 -9.92 -5.79 29.50
CA LEU A 165 -10.00 -4.82 30.61
C LEU A 165 -8.68 -4.09 30.87
N ILE A 166 -7.55 -4.79 30.73
CA ILE A 166 -6.21 -4.19 30.86
C ILE A 166 -5.92 -3.27 29.68
N GLN A 167 -6.27 -3.67 28.47
CA GLN A 167 -6.09 -2.85 27.27
C GLN A 167 -6.83 -1.52 27.38
N GLU A 168 -8.08 -1.51 27.87
CA GLU A 168 -8.82 -0.27 28.14
C GLU A 168 -8.08 0.68 29.09
N THR A 169 -7.30 0.13 30.02
CA THR A 169 -6.48 0.95 30.94
C THR A 169 -5.27 1.52 30.20
N CYS A 170 -4.56 0.70 29.43
CA CYS A 170 -3.39 1.12 28.65
C CYS A 170 -3.75 2.23 27.66
N GLU A 171 -4.89 2.11 26.97
CA GLU A 171 -5.37 3.11 25.99
C GLU A 171 -5.64 4.50 26.60
N ARG A 172 -5.82 4.60 27.92
CA ARG A 172 -6.06 5.88 28.62
C ARG A 172 -4.80 6.53 29.14
N ASP A 173 -3.66 5.86 29.05
CA ASP A 173 -2.44 6.23 29.76
C ASP A 173 -1.23 6.25 28.81
N PRO A 174 -0.70 7.44 28.48
CA PRO A 174 0.36 7.57 27.49
C PRO A 174 1.71 6.95 27.93
N LEU A 175 1.84 6.56 29.20
CA LEU A 175 3.03 5.89 29.72
C LEU A 175 2.87 4.36 29.78
N VAL A 176 1.72 3.81 29.39
CA VAL A 176 1.43 2.38 29.49
C VAL A 176 1.06 1.81 28.13
N GLU A 177 1.95 0.98 27.59
CA GLU A 177 1.78 0.30 26.31
C GLU A 177 1.22 -1.10 26.49
N TYR A 178 0.33 -1.48 25.58
CA TYR A 178 -0.20 -2.83 25.45
C TYR A 178 0.35 -3.47 24.17
N ILE A 179 1.05 -4.60 24.28
CA ILE A 179 1.54 -5.34 23.11
C ILE A 179 0.59 -6.49 22.78
N ASP A 180 0.00 -6.50 21.58
CA ASP A 180 -0.80 -7.63 21.10
C ASP A 180 0.09 -8.87 20.85
N LEU A 181 0.04 -9.81 21.80
CA LEU A 181 0.72 -11.10 21.67
C LEU A 181 -0.13 -12.17 21.01
N GLU A 182 -1.43 -11.95 20.86
CA GLU A 182 -2.34 -13.00 20.44
C GLU A 182 -2.20 -13.28 18.95
N LYS A 183 -2.37 -12.25 18.10
CA LYS A 183 -2.34 -12.44 16.64
C LYS A 183 -1.05 -13.10 16.14
N PRO A 184 0.15 -12.70 16.58
CA PRO A 184 1.40 -13.30 16.08
C PRO A 184 1.61 -14.76 16.53
N MET A 185 0.90 -15.19 17.59
CA MET A 185 1.05 -16.50 18.20
C MET A 185 -0.03 -17.51 17.78
N LEU A 186 -1.05 -17.08 17.04
CA LEU A 186 -2.08 -17.96 16.47
C LEU A 186 -1.73 -18.35 15.03
N GLY A 187 -2.07 -19.58 14.64
CA GLY A 187 -1.98 -20.05 13.25
C GLY A 187 -3.22 -19.69 12.45
N ALA A 188 -3.25 -20.05 11.17
CA ALA A 188 -4.39 -19.79 10.27
C ALA A 188 -5.74 -20.29 10.81
N GLU A 189 -5.72 -21.38 11.58
CA GLU A 189 -6.89 -22.00 12.21
C GLU A 189 -7.32 -21.31 13.53
N GLY A 190 -6.70 -20.18 13.89
CA GLY A 190 -7.03 -19.44 15.12
C GLY A 190 -6.63 -20.14 16.43
N THR A 191 -5.71 -21.11 16.37
CA THR A 191 -5.19 -21.86 17.53
C THR A 191 -3.70 -21.59 17.75
N PRO A 192 -3.15 -21.81 18.96
CA PRO A 192 -1.75 -21.52 19.24
C PRO A 192 -0.80 -22.31 18.34
N ARG A 193 0.18 -21.62 17.76
CA ARG A 193 1.25 -22.19 16.93
C ARG A 193 2.15 -23.11 17.76
N PRO A 194 2.16 -24.44 17.55
CA PRO A 194 2.85 -25.35 18.45
C PRO A 194 4.37 -25.15 18.52
N GLU A 195 4.99 -24.72 17.42
CA GLU A 195 6.42 -24.49 17.30
C GLU A 195 6.93 -23.32 18.16
N LEU A 196 6.04 -22.42 18.59
CA LEU A 196 6.39 -21.28 19.45
C LEU A 196 6.54 -21.67 20.92
N PHE A 197 6.20 -22.90 21.30
CA PHE A 197 6.22 -23.36 22.69
C PHE A 197 7.25 -24.46 22.92
N ALA A 198 7.80 -24.51 24.13
CA ALA A 198 8.55 -25.63 24.63
C ALA A 198 7.64 -26.87 24.79
N LYS A 199 8.25 -28.03 25.07
CA LYS A 199 7.52 -29.31 25.22
C LYS A 199 6.43 -29.30 26.29
N ASP A 200 6.49 -28.39 27.26
CA ASP A 200 5.47 -28.26 28.29
C ASP A 200 4.20 -27.51 27.84
N GLY A 201 4.22 -26.96 26.61
CA GLY A 201 3.11 -26.20 26.02
C GLY A 201 2.81 -24.88 26.72
N LEU A 202 3.62 -24.46 27.69
CA LEU A 202 3.41 -23.23 28.47
C LEU A 202 4.51 -22.23 28.22
N HIS A 203 5.78 -22.61 28.32
CA HIS A 203 6.89 -21.69 28.12
C HIS A 203 7.24 -21.57 26.65
N LEU A 204 7.82 -20.44 26.25
CA LEU A 204 8.19 -20.20 24.86
C LEU A 204 9.41 -21.03 24.45
N SER A 205 9.40 -21.48 23.20
CA SER A 205 10.59 -21.99 22.51
C SER A 205 11.49 -20.81 22.10
N PRO A 206 12.72 -21.05 21.58
CA PRO A 206 13.52 -19.99 20.96
C PRO A 206 12.76 -19.23 19.86
N ALA A 207 11.94 -19.93 19.06
CA ALA A 207 11.10 -19.29 18.03
C ALA A 207 9.98 -18.42 18.65
N GLY A 208 9.38 -18.87 19.76
CA GLY A 208 8.41 -18.06 20.51
C GLY A 208 9.03 -16.78 21.10
N TYR A 209 10.25 -16.87 21.64
CA TYR A 209 10.97 -15.68 22.10
C TYR A 209 11.38 -14.76 20.95
N ALA A 210 11.70 -15.28 19.75
CA ALA A 210 11.98 -14.43 18.60
C ALA A 210 10.78 -13.53 18.25
N VAL A 211 9.57 -14.09 18.23
CA VAL A 211 8.33 -13.30 18.05
C VAL A 211 8.20 -12.21 19.12
N TRP A 212 8.41 -12.56 20.39
CA TRP A 212 8.36 -11.58 21.47
C TRP A 212 9.48 -10.53 21.39
N ASN A 213 10.67 -10.90 20.92
CA ASN A 213 11.77 -9.97 20.73
C ASN A 213 11.37 -8.88 19.74
N ASP A 214 10.82 -9.27 18.59
CA ASP A 214 10.42 -8.34 17.53
C ASP A 214 9.32 -7.39 17.99
N LEU A 215 8.38 -7.89 18.80
CA LEU A 215 7.29 -7.07 19.36
C LEU A 215 7.77 -6.09 20.44
N VAL A 216 8.72 -6.49 21.28
CA VAL A 216 9.16 -5.68 22.42
C VAL A 216 10.26 -4.70 22.05
N ARG A 217 11.20 -5.08 21.17
CA ARG A 217 12.38 -4.29 20.79
C ARG A 217 12.07 -2.81 20.48
N PRO A 218 11.00 -2.46 19.74
CA PRO A 218 10.68 -1.07 19.41
C PRO A 218 10.44 -0.16 20.63
N TYR A 219 10.03 -0.73 21.75
CA TYR A 219 9.77 0.00 22.99
C TYR A 219 11.00 0.12 23.89
N LEU A 220 12.07 -0.60 23.55
CA LEU A 220 13.30 -0.62 24.33
C LEU A 220 14.36 0.34 23.80
N VAL A 221 14.26 0.82 22.58
CA VAL A 221 15.24 1.71 21.96
C VAL A 221 14.66 3.13 21.92
N ASP A 222 15.46 4.14 22.23
CA ASP A 222 15.03 5.54 22.07
C ASP A 222 14.79 5.82 20.56
N PRO A 223 13.57 6.20 20.14
CA PRO A 223 13.29 6.50 18.73
C PRO A 223 14.14 7.64 18.18
N ALA A 224 14.62 8.55 19.05
CA ALA A 224 15.51 9.64 18.69
C ALA A 224 16.99 9.20 18.60
N GLY A 225 17.32 7.99 19.05
CA GLY A 225 18.66 7.41 19.00
C GLY A 225 19.70 8.11 19.87
N PRO A 226 20.97 7.68 19.78
CA PRO A 226 22.07 8.41 20.40
C PRO A 226 22.12 9.85 19.86
N LYS A 227 22.45 10.83 20.71
CA LYS A 227 22.55 12.25 20.31
C LYS A 227 23.50 12.46 19.14
N GLU A 228 24.50 11.59 19.04
CA GLU A 228 25.47 11.51 17.96
C GLU A 228 24.79 11.34 16.60
N ALA A 229 23.68 10.60 16.54
CA ALA A 229 22.91 10.36 15.34
C ALA A 229 21.99 11.53 14.95
N GLN A 230 21.57 12.39 15.89
CA GLN A 230 20.56 13.43 15.64
C GLN A 230 21.06 14.52 14.68
N VAL A 231 20.28 14.78 13.62
CA VAL A 231 20.53 15.82 12.61
C VAL A 231 19.62 17.02 12.84
N LEU A 232 18.36 16.78 13.26
CA LEU A 232 17.42 17.85 13.58
C LEU A 232 17.51 18.24 15.06
N PRO A 233 17.06 19.46 15.42
CA PRO A 233 16.87 19.81 16.82
C PRO A 233 15.93 18.85 17.53
N ALA A 234 16.19 18.59 18.81
CA ALA A 234 15.40 17.64 19.60
C ALA A 234 13.89 17.99 19.59
N GLY A 235 13.08 17.01 19.17
CA GLY A 235 11.61 17.14 19.10
C GLY A 235 11.09 17.69 17.77
N GLU A 236 11.95 18.11 16.85
CA GLU A 236 11.58 18.45 15.48
C GLU A 236 11.52 17.19 14.60
N VAL A 237 10.67 17.22 13.58
CA VAL A 237 10.59 16.20 12.53
C VAL A 237 10.91 16.86 11.18
N PRO A 238 11.33 16.09 10.15
CA PRO A 238 11.59 16.65 8.83
C PRO A 238 10.39 17.45 8.30
N THR A 239 10.64 18.59 7.65
CA THR A 239 9.60 19.37 6.95
C THR A 239 9.24 18.75 5.61
N ASP A 240 8.93 17.45 5.63
CA ASP A 240 8.67 16.63 4.45
C ASP A 240 7.22 16.78 3.98
N ALA A 241 7.03 17.13 2.71
CA ALA A 241 5.69 17.36 2.15
C ALA A 241 4.81 16.09 2.14
N ARG A 242 5.39 14.90 2.24
CA ARG A 242 4.69 13.60 2.27
C ARG A 242 4.05 13.31 3.62
N LEU A 243 4.38 14.07 4.68
CA LEU A 243 3.69 14.02 5.98
C LEU A 243 2.30 14.69 5.96
N ARG A 244 1.94 15.36 4.86
CA ARG A 244 0.58 15.90 4.68
C ARG A 244 -0.44 14.75 4.61
N PRO A 245 -1.73 15.02 4.91
CA PRO A 245 -2.78 14.03 4.77
C PRO A 245 -2.77 13.37 3.38
N GLN A 246 -2.96 12.05 3.36
CA GLN A 246 -3.08 11.28 2.13
C GLN A 246 -4.24 11.78 1.28
N ARG A 247 -4.08 11.72 -0.04
CA ARG A 247 -5.15 12.00 -0.99
C ARG A 247 -6.20 10.91 -0.90
N THR A 248 -7.46 11.30 -1.04
CA THR A 248 -8.58 10.34 -1.00
C THR A 248 -9.46 10.49 -2.23
N LEU A 249 -10.33 9.50 -2.46
CA LEU A 249 -11.37 9.60 -3.48
C LEU A 249 -12.37 10.76 -3.24
N SER A 250 -12.39 11.31 -2.01
CA SER A 250 -13.31 12.36 -1.57
C SER A 250 -12.71 13.76 -1.68
N ASP A 251 -11.47 13.88 -2.14
CA ASP A 251 -10.84 15.18 -2.33
C ASP A 251 -11.64 15.98 -3.38
N ALA A 252 -11.91 17.26 -3.08
CA ALA A 252 -12.73 18.10 -3.96
C ALA A 252 -12.03 18.46 -5.29
N TYR A 253 -10.71 18.28 -5.35
CA TYR A 253 -9.90 18.67 -6.51
C TYR A 253 -8.67 17.77 -6.68
N HIS A 254 -8.48 17.30 -7.91
CA HIS A 254 -7.37 16.46 -8.34
C HIS A 254 -6.58 17.19 -9.45
N PRO A 255 -5.46 17.85 -9.13
CA PRO A 255 -4.69 18.62 -10.10
C PRO A 255 -3.96 17.71 -11.10
N TRP A 256 -3.79 18.21 -12.31
CA TRP A 256 -2.88 17.69 -13.32
C TRP A 256 -2.45 18.85 -14.22
N THR A 257 -1.17 18.89 -14.57
CA THR A 257 -0.62 19.92 -15.47
C THR A 257 -0.18 19.23 -16.77
N PRO A 258 -0.78 19.56 -17.93
CA PRO A 258 -0.36 19.00 -19.21
C PRO A 258 1.01 19.55 -19.65
N ALA A 259 1.74 18.73 -20.40
CA ALA A 259 2.97 19.11 -21.08
C ALA A 259 2.84 20.40 -21.92
N THR A 260 3.96 21.10 -22.07
CA THR A 260 4.03 22.38 -22.80
C THR A 260 4.54 22.23 -24.23
N SER A 261 5.11 21.07 -24.56
CA SER A 261 5.59 20.74 -25.91
C SER A 261 5.07 19.37 -26.35
N LYS A 262 5.00 19.15 -27.67
CA LYS A 262 4.56 17.88 -28.25
C LYS A 262 5.47 16.72 -27.83
N GLU A 263 6.79 16.92 -27.82
CA GLU A 263 7.77 15.90 -27.44
C GLU A 263 7.61 15.49 -25.97
N GLU A 264 7.47 16.47 -25.08
CA GLU A 264 7.21 16.23 -23.66
C GLU A 264 5.88 15.48 -23.46
N TRP A 265 4.83 15.86 -24.20
CA TRP A 265 3.54 15.17 -24.15
C TRP A 265 3.63 13.73 -24.65
N GLU A 266 4.35 13.46 -25.73
CA GLU A 266 4.49 12.09 -26.26
C GLU A 266 5.18 11.16 -25.25
N GLN A 267 6.23 11.65 -24.58
CA GLN A 267 6.89 10.91 -23.49
C GLN A 267 5.95 10.70 -22.29
N GLN A 268 5.23 11.74 -21.86
CA GLN A 268 4.23 11.63 -20.80
C GLN A 268 3.11 10.66 -21.17
N ALA A 269 2.64 10.68 -22.43
CA ALA A 269 1.55 9.85 -22.89
C ALA A 269 1.90 8.37 -22.82
N ASP A 270 3.12 8.00 -23.19
CA ASP A 270 3.59 6.61 -23.11
C ASP A 270 3.76 6.14 -21.67
N ALA A 271 4.25 7.02 -20.78
CA ALA A 271 4.32 6.73 -19.35
C ALA A 271 2.91 6.54 -18.74
N ILE A 272 1.94 7.40 -19.08
CA ILE A 272 0.56 7.29 -18.58
C ILE A 272 -0.10 6.00 -19.11
N ARG A 273 0.09 5.65 -20.38
CA ARG A 273 -0.46 4.38 -20.92
C ARG A 273 0.11 3.17 -20.22
N THR A 274 1.41 3.17 -19.97
CA THR A 274 2.08 2.12 -19.20
C THR A 274 1.52 2.03 -17.78
N GLN A 275 1.35 3.17 -17.10
CA GLN A 275 0.73 3.22 -15.77
C GLN A 275 -0.69 2.65 -15.78
N ILE A 276 -1.55 3.03 -16.74
CA ILE A 276 -2.90 2.47 -16.86
C ILE A 276 -2.86 0.95 -17.03
N LEU A 277 -1.97 0.43 -17.89
CA LEU A 277 -1.86 -1.01 -18.14
C LEU A 277 -1.34 -1.77 -16.92
N VAL A 278 -0.31 -1.25 -16.23
CA VAL A 278 0.22 -1.84 -15.00
C VAL A 278 -0.84 -1.84 -13.91
N SER A 279 -1.46 -0.69 -13.63
CA SER A 279 -2.53 -0.54 -12.63
C SER A 279 -3.69 -1.51 -12.84
N ASN A 280 -4.07 -1.72 -14.10
CA ASN A 280 -5.16 -2.63 -14.46
C ASN A 280 -4.74 -4.11 -14.47
N GLY A 281 -3.50 -4.44 -14.10
CA GLY A 281 -2.97 -5.81 -14.14
C GLY A 281 -2.82 -6.38 -15.55
N LEU A 282 -2.86 -5.51 -16.57
CA LEU A 282 -2.82 -5.83 -18.00
C LEU A 282 -1.43 -5.61 -18.61
N TRP A 283 -0.40 -5.34 -17.82
CA TRP A 283 0.97 -5.22 -18.32
C TRP A 283 1.80 -6.49 -18.02
N PRO A 284 2.49 -7.07 -19.01
CA PRO A 284 2.27 -6.85 -20.45
C PRO A 284 0.87 -7.35 -20.84
N LEU A 285 0.36 -6.89 -22.00
CA LEU A 285 -0.99 -7.26 -22.44
C LEU A 285 -1.15 -8.79 -22.48
N PRO A 286 -2.19 -9.34 -21.82
CA PRO A 286 -2.48 -10.77 -21.91
C PRO A 286 -2.73 -11.20 -23.35
N GLU A 287 -2.39 -12.46 -23.65
CA GLU A 287 -2.72 -13.04 -24.94
C GLU A 287 -4.26 -13.03 -25.14
N LYS A 288 -4.68 -12.59 -26.34
CA LYS A 288 -6.08 -12.58 -26.73
C LYS A 288 -6.50 -14.00 -27.16
N THR A 289 -7.33 -14.66 -26.37
CA THR A 289 -7.93 -15.97 -26.72
C THR A 289 -8.92 -15.84 -27.87
N ALA A 290 -9.25 -16.93 -28.58
CA ALA A 290 -10.20 -16.85 -29.70
C ALA A 290 -11.58 -16.34 -29.24
N LEU A 291 -12.20 -15.44 -30.01
CA LEU A 291 -13.58 -15.01 -29.78
C LEU A 291 -14.55 -15.93 -30.50
N THR A 292 -15.42 -16.59 -29.74
CA THR A 292 -16.52 -17.40 -30.25
C THR A 292 -17.85 -16.80 -29.77
N PRO A 293 -18.32 -15.70 -30.37
CA PRO A 293 -19.55 -15.06 -29.94
C PRO A 293 -20.77 -15.88 -30.34
N VAL A 294 -21.72 -15.96 -29.41
CA VAL A 294 -23.06 -16.47 -29.66
C VAL A 294 -23.96 -15.26 -29.83
N ILE A 295 -24.56 -15.12 -31.01
CA ILE A 295 -25.54 -14.08 -31.34
C ILE A 295 -26.86 -14.80 -31.61
N HIS A 296 -27.92 -14.47 -30.88
CA HIS A 296 -29.20 -15.18 -30.99
C HIS A 296 -30.41 -14.27 -30.77
N SER A 297 -31.61 -14.86 -30.87
CA SER A 297 -32.88 -14.23 -30.50
C SER A 297 -33.17 -12.89 -31.20
N ARG A 298 -32.83 -12.80 -32.50
CA ARG A 298 -33.05 -11.60 -33.33
C ARG A 298 -34.48 -11.10 -33.30
N ARG A 299 -34.67 -9.87 -32.83
CA ARG A 299 -35.95 -9.15 -32.79
C ARG A 299 -35.96 -8.00 -33.80
N ASP A 300 -37.02 -7.95 -34.62
CA ASP A 300 -37.29 -6.85 -35.54
C ASP A 300 -38.04 -5.73 -34.81
N GLN A 301 -37.50 -4.50 -34.87
CA GLN A 301 -38.06 -3.31 -34.24
C GLN A 301 -38.49 -2.26 -35.29
N GLY A 302 -38.74 -2.70 -36.52
CA GLY A 302 -39.15 -1.84 -37.62
C GLY A 302 -37.94 -1.35 -38.44
N ASP A 303 -37.22 -0.36 -37.92
CA ASP A 303 -36.07 0.29 -38.59
C ASP A 303 -34.69 -0.24 -38.15
N TYR A 304 -34.64 -1.00 -37.07
CA TYR A 304 -33.44 -1.69 -36.57
C TYR A 304 -33.80 -3.08 -36.02
N THR A 305 -32.78 -3.88 -35.69
CA THR A 305 -32.92 -5.16 -34.99
C THR A 305 -32.11 -5.18 -33.71
N ILE A 306 -32.54 -5.98 -32.73
CA ILE A 306 -31.81 -6.25 -31.47
C ILE A 306 -31.54 -7.75 -31.38
N GLU A 307 -30.33 -8.11 -30.99
CA GLU A 307 -29.88 -9.49 -30.78
C GLU A 307 -29.14 -9.62 -29.45
N GLN A 308 -29.31 -10.76 -28.78
CA GLN A 308 -28.60 -11.13 -27.57
C GLN A 308 -27.23 -11.65 -27.91
N VAL A 309 -26.21 -11.24 -27.14
CA VAL A 309 -24.83 -11.65 -27.35
C VAL A 309 -24.18 -12.06 -26.06
N TYR A 310 -23.47 -13.19 -26.10
CA TYR A 310 -22.43 -13.50 -25.11
C TYR A 310 -21.19 -14.11 -25.73
N PHE A 311 -20.04 -13.88 -25.09
CA PHE A 311 -18.77 -14.51 -25.42
C PHE A 311 -17.83 -14.50 -24.22
N ALA A 312 -16.88 -15.45 -24.19
CA ALA A 312 -15.79 -15.42 -23.22
C ALA A 312 -14.78 -14.33 -23.61
N SER A 313 -14.54 -13.34 -22.74
CA SER A 313 -13.43 -12.39 -22.93
C SER A 313 -12.07 -13.01 -22.59
N ARG A 314 -12.10 -14.03 -21.72
CA ARG A 314 -11.04 -14.99 -21.40
C ARG A 314 -11.72 -16.26 -20.85
N PRO A 315 -11.03 -17.41 -20.79
CA PRO A 315 -11.62 -18.65 -20.27
C PRO A 315 -12.30 -18.41 -18.91
N GLY A 316 -13.57 -18.81 -18.79
CA GLY A 316 -14.39 -18.64 -17.60
C GLY A 316 -14.92 -17.24 -17.28
N LEU A 317 -14.51 -16.18 -17.99
CA LEU A 317 -15.03 -14.81 -17.83
C LEU A 317 -15.81 -14.39 -19.06
N TYR A 318 -17.10 -14.09 -18.87
CA TYR A 318 -18.02 -13.79 -19.95
C TYR A 318 -18.43 -12.33 -20.01
N VAL A 319 -18.55 -11.83 -21.24
CA VAL A 319 -19.21 -10.58 -21.60
C VAL A 319 -20.59 -10.92 -22.14
N THR A 320 -21.60 -10.22 -21.65
CA THR A 320 -22.99 -10.31 -22.08
C THR A 320 -23.46 -8.94 -22.55
N GLY A 321 -24.39 -8.88 -23.49
CA GLY A 321 -24.89 -7.61 -23.99
C GLY A 321 -25.88 -7.76 -25.14
N GLN A 322 -26.29 -6.60 -25.67
CA GLN A 322 -27.23 -6.49 -26.79
C GLN A 322 -26.55 -5.83 -27.98
N LEU A 323 -26.81 -6.38 -29.15
CA LEU A 323 -26.33 -5.90 -30.44
C LEU A 323 -27.50 -5.28 -31.21
N TYR A 324 -27.37 -3.99 -31.49
CA TYR A 324 -28.34 -3.21 -32.25
C TYR A 324 -27.80 -2.99 -33.66
N ARG A 325 -28.62 -3.25 -34.67
CA ARG A 325 -28.22 -3.12 -36.08
C ARG A 325 -29.28 -2.37 -36.87
N PRO A 326 -28.89 -1.44 -37.77
CA PRO A 326 -29.83 -0.92 -38.75
C PRO A 326 -30.35 -2.07 -39.60
N LYS A 327 -31.64 -2.02 -39.98
CA LYS A 327 -32.24 -3.07 -40.80
C LYS A 327 -31.70 -3.09 -42.23
N LYS A 328 -31.32 -1.92 -42.75
CA LYS A 328 -30.70 -1.74 -44.05
C LYS A 328 -29.21 -1.45 -43.85
N ILE A 329 -28.38 -2.36 -44.32
CA ILE A 329 -26.93 -2.26 -44.28
C ILE A 329 -26.44 -2.32 -45.72
N ASP A 330 -25.88 -1.21 -46.19
CA ASP A 330 -25.26 -1.10 -47.51
C ASP A 330 -23.75 -0.91 -47.32
N GLY A 331 -22.96 -1.93 -47.69
CA GLY A 331 -21.51 -1.93 -47.47
C GLY A 331 -21.13 -2.01 -45.99
N GLN A 332 -19.94 -1.51 -45.66
CA GLN A 332 -19.49 -1.42 -44.27
C GLN A 332 -20.00 -0.13 -43.62
N ILE A 333 -20.37 -0.21 -42.35
CA ILE A 333 -20.95 0.88 -41.54
C ILE A 333 -20.16 1.07 -40.24
N PRO A 334 -20.29 2.22 -39.54
CA PRO A 334 -19.60 2.43 -38.27
C PRO A 334 -20.06 1.47 -37.17
N GLY A 335 -19.10 1.09 -36.31
CA GLY A 335 -19.35 0.30 -35.10
C GLY A 335 -19.22 1.16 -33.85
N ILE A 336 -20.18 1.08 -32.93
CA ILE A 336 -20.16 1.87 -31.68
C ILE A 336 -20.24 0.95 -30.48
N LEU A 337 -19.27 1.08 -29.59
CA LEU A 337 -19.22 0.38 -28.32
C LEU A 337 -19.80 1.27 -27.21
N CYS A 338 -20.73 0.72 -26.43
CA CYS A 338 -21.51 1.47 -25.45
C CYS A 338 -21.40 0.87 -24.04
N PRO A 339 -20.30 1.07 -23.28
CA PRO A 339 -20.29 0.71 -21.87
C PRO A 339 -21.34 1.49 -21.08
N HIS A 340 -22.02 0.81 -20.14
CA HIS A 340 -22.86 1.49 -19.15
C HIS A 340 -22.10 1.77 -17.85
N GLY A 341 -22.71 2.53 -16.96
CA GLY A 341 -22.26 2.94 -15.64
C GLY A 341 -23.19 2.39 -14.56
N HIS A 342 -23.12 2.94 -13.35
CA HIS A 342 -23.80 2.42 -12.15
C HIS A 342 -25.30 2.73 -12.07
N TRP A 343 -26.04 2.47 -13.16
CA TRP A 343 -27.49 2.50 -13.11
C TRP A 343 -28.05 1.30 -12.34
N ALA A 344 -29.21 1.47 -11.69
CA ALA A 344 -29.91 0.36 -11.06
C ALA A 344 -30.19 -0.72 -12.10
N ASN A 345 -29.83 -1.98 -11.81
CA ASN A 345 -29.92 -3.11 -12.74
C ASN A 345 -29.12 -2.96 -14.05
N GLY A 346 -28.16 -2.04 -14.12
CA GLY A 346 -27.24 -1.90 -15.26
C GLY A 346 -27.96 -1.62 -16.58
N ARG A 347 -27.71 -2.44 -17.61
CA ARG A 347 -28.37 -2.33 -18.92
C ARG A 347 -29.90 -2.42 -18.88
N PHE A 348 -30.47 -3.03 -17.84
CA PHE A 348 -31.92 -3.14 -17.63
C PHE A 348 -32.56 -1.94 -16.95
N TYR A 349 -31.82 -0.83 -16.80
CA TYR A 349 -32.31 0.33 -16.07
C TYR A 349 -33.65 0.84 -16.60
N ASP A 350 -34.56 1.01 -15.64
CA ASP A 350 -35.82 1.72 -15.76
C ASP A 350 -35.88 2.74 -14.60
N ALA A 351 -36.09 4.01 -14.94
CA ALA A 351 -36.21 5.10 -13.96
C ALA A 351 -37.48 4.98 -13.09
N GLY A 352 -38.51 4.26 -13.57
CA GLY A 352 -39.84 4.19 -12.99
C GLY A 352 -40.65 5.46 -13.23
N ASP A 353 -41.98 5.35 -13.11
CA ASP A 353 -42.94 6.38 -13.52
C ASP A 353 -42.64 7.77 -12.94
N LYS A 354 -42.26 7.83 -11.65
CA LYS A 354 -42.00 9.11 -10.97
C LYS A 354 -40.80 9.83 -11.59
N ALA A 355 -39.65 9.16 -11.68
CA ALA A 355 -38.44 9.78 -12.22
C ALA A 355 -38.55 10.00 -13.73
N ALA A 356 -39.31 9.16 -14.45
CA ALA A 356 -39.63 9.40 -15.85
C ALA A 356 -40.47 10.69 -16.03
N ALA A 357 -41.50 10.89 -15.21
CA ALA A 357 -42.30 12.11 -15.23
C ALA A 357 -41.48 13.37 -14.91
N GLU A 358 -40.55 13.29 -13.96
CA GLU A 358 -39.62 14.38 -13.61
C GLU A 358 -38.67 14.71 -14.79
N GLN A 359 -38.19 13.71 -15.51
CA GLN A 359 -37.36 13.90 -16.70
C GLN A 359 -38.13 14.56 -17.85
N LEU A 360 -39.39 14.16 -18.07
CA LEU A 360 -40.27 14.81 -19.06
C LEU A 360 -40.57 16.27 -18.68
N ALA A 361 -40.93 16.52 -17.42
CA ALA A 361 -41.27 17.86 -16.94
C ALA A 361 -40.08 18.84 -16.98
N SER A 362 -38.87 18.34 -16.73
CA SER A 362 -37.64 19.16 -16.81
C SER A 362 -37.14 19.36 -18.24
N GLY A 363 -37.68 18.64 -19.22
CA GLY A 363 -37.19 18.63 -20.60
C GLY A 363 -35.87 17.87 -20.78
N ALA A 364 -35.49 17.03 -19.82
CA ALA A 364 -34.36 16.12 -19.97
C ALA A 364 -34.66 15.03 -21.03
N GLU A 365 -35.93 14.65 -21.16
CA GLU A 365 -36.43 13.71 -22.16
C GLU A 365 -37.73 14.25 -22.77
N ALA A 366 -37.97 13.97 -24.05
CA ALA A 366 -39.20 14.34 -24.74
C ALA A 366 -40.21 13.17 -24.85
N PHE A 367 -39.74 11.93 -24.66
CA PHE A 367 -40.53 10.72 -24.87
C PHE A 367 -40.53 9.84 -23.62
N THR A 368 -41.69 9.24 -23.33
CA THR A 368 -41.87 8.38 -22.14
C THR A 368 -40.88 7.21 -22.16
N ALA A 369 -40.70 6.52 -23.29
CA ALA A 369 -39.75 5.40 -23.39
C ALA A 369 -38.31 5.83 -23.06
N GLY A 370 -37.88 7.00 -23.54
CA GLY A 370 -36.58 7.58 -23.23
C GLY A 370 -36.43 8.00 -21.76
N ALA A 371 -37.50 8.52 -21.16
CA ALA A 371 -37.54 8.88 -19.74
C ALA A 371 -37.47 7.65 -18.81
N HIS A 372 -38.04 6.53 -19.21
CA HIS A 372 -37.87 5.26 -18.51
C HIS A 372 -36.46 4.69 -18.73
N SER A 373 -35.97 4.61 -19.97
CA SER A 373 -34.65 4.06 -20.26
C SER A 373 -33.83 4.92 -21.22
N PRO A 374 -33.05 5.89 -20.67
CA PRO A 374 -32.07 6.66 -21.44
C PRO A 374 -31.03 5.77 -22.14
N LEU A 375 -30.77 4.58 -21.58
CA LEU A 375 -29.82 3.61 -22.12
C LEU A 375 -30.36 3.00 -23.42
N GLN A 376 -31.61 2.53 -23.45
CA GLN A 376 -32.23 2.03 -24.68
C GLN A 376 -32.34 3.12 -25.74
N ALA A 377 -32.77 4.33 -25.35
CA ALA A 377 -32.88 5.49 -26.25
C ALA A 377 -31.57 5.78 -27.00
N ARG A 378 -30.43 5.72 -26.29
CA ARG A 378 -29.09 5.90 -26.88
C ARG A 378 -28.79 4.83 -27.95
N MET A 379 -29.07 3.55 -27.66
CA MET A 379 -28.75 2.46 -28.60
C MET A 379 -29.62 2.52 -29.84
N VAL A 380 -30.92 2.74 -29.64
CA VAL A 380 -31.92 2.78 -30.70
C VAL A 380 -31.62 3.90 -31.68
N GLN A 381 -31.37 5.12 -31.20
CA GLN A 381 -31.10 6.24 -32.10
C GLN A 381 -29.79 6.06 -32.87
N LEU A 382 -28.73 5.54 -32.24
CA LEU A 382 -27.47 5.23 -32.94
C LEU A 382 -27.67 4.17 -34.04
N ALA A 383 -28.50 3.14 -33.80
CA ALA A 383 -28.84 2.16 -34.83
C ALA A 383 -29.64 2.81 -35.98
N ARG A 384 -30.60 3.69 -35.66
CA ARG A 384 -31.36 4.47 -36.66
C ARG A 384 -30.48 5.43 -37.47
N MET A 385 -29.37 5.88 -36.91
CA MET A 385 -28.37 6.69 -37.60
C MET A 385 -27.50 5.88 -38.58
N GLY A 386 -27.66 4.55 -38.62
CA GLY A 386 -26.92 3.67 -39.53
C GLY A 386 -25.68 3.03 -38.93
N CYS A 387 -25.58 2.93 -37.59
CA CYS A 387 -24.43 2.35 -36.90
C CYS A 387 -24.77 0.98 -36.29
N THR A 388 -23.83 0.03 -36.32
CA THR A 388 -23.91 -1.17 -35.49
C THR A 388 -23.48 -0.82 -34.07
N VAL A 389 -24.29 -1.15 -33.06
CA VAL A 389 -24.05 -0.72 -31.67
C VAL A 389 -24.02 -1.92 -30.74
N PHE A 390 -22.98 -2.04 -29.92
CA PHE A 390 -22.89 -3.07 -28.89
C PHE A 390 -22.93 -2.47 -27.49
N HIS A 391 -23.97 -2.82 -26.74
CA HIS A 391 -24.17 -2.41 -25.35
C HIS A 391 -23.95 -3.61 -24.44
N TYR A 392 -22.91 -3.57 -23.62
CA TYR A 392 -22.46 -4.73 -22.85
C TYR A 392 -22.42 -4.44 -21.35
N ASP A 393 -22.51 -5.53 -20.59
CA ASP A 393 -22.67 -5.51 -19.16
C ASP A 393 -21.33 -5.27 -18.45
N MET A 394 -21.36 -4.42 -17.43
CA MET A 394 -20.28 -4.31 -16.45
C MET A 394 -20.19 -5.60 -15.62
N ILE A 395 -19.04 -5.83 -14.98
CA ILE A 395 -18.86 -6.99 -14.09
C ILE A 395 -19.87 -6.93 -12.93
N GLY A 396 -20.56 -8.05 -12.70
CA GLY A 396 -21.58 -8.20 -11.66
C GLY A 396 -22.88 -7.44 -11.90
N TYR A 397 -23.14 -6.98 -13.12
CA TYR A 397 -24.39 -6.33 -13.52
C TYR A 397 -25.16 -7.15 -14.55
N ALA A 398 -26.49 -6.95 -14.56
CA ALA A 398 -27.41 -7.55 -15.52
C ALA A 398 -27.19 -9.07 -15.64
N ASP A 399 -26.83 -9.56 -16.82
CA ASP A 399 -26.66 -11.00 -17.06
C ASP A 399 -25.22 -11.49 -16.83
N GLN A 400 -24.26 -10.60 -16.53
CA GLN A 400 -22.86 -10.95 -16.36
C GLN A 400 -22.70 -11.96 -15.21
N PRO A 401 -22.21 -13.20 -15.48
CA PRO A 401 -22.23 -14.26 -14.49
C PRO A 401 -20.90 -14.37 -13.71
N GLY A 402 -20.95 -15.02 -12.54
CA GLY A 402 -19.78 -15.51 -11.81
C GLY A 402 -19.16 -14.55 -10.80
N LEU A 403 -19.35 -13.24 -10.95
CA LEU A 403 -18.70 -12.22 -10.12
C LEU A 403 -19.70 -11.23 -9.50
N ALA A 404 -19.42 -10.76 -8.30
CA ALA A 404 -20.20 -9.70 -7.67
C ALA A 404 -19.68 -8.31 -8.07
N HIS A 405 -20.57 -7.30 -8.12
CA HIS A 405 -20.16 -5.96 -8.57
C HIS A 405 -19.37 -5.16 -7.54
N ARG A 406 -19.63 -5.30 -6.23
CA ARG A 406 -18.93 -4.53 -5.18
C ARG A 406 -17.89 -5.31 -4.37
N THR A 407 -18.04 -6.63 -4.24
CA THR A 407 -17.11 -7.54 -3.54
C THR A 407 -16.32 -8.39 -4.53
N ASP A 408 -15.29 -9.11 -4.10
CA ASP A 408 -14.34 -9.83 -4.95
C ASP A 408 -13.24 -8.89 -5.45
N PHE A 409 -11.98 -9.32 -5.36
CA PHE A 409 -10.80 -8.56 -5.81
C PHE A 409 -10.46 -7.27 -5.03
N ASN A 410 -10.86 -7.17 -3.76
CA ASN A 410 -10.57 -6.04 -2.87
C ASN A 410 -9.72 -6.43 -1.64
N ASP A 411 -9.07 -7.59 -1.69
CA ASP A 411 -8.22 -8.14 -0.62
C ASP A 411 -6.72 -8.06 -0.94
N LEU A 412 -5.91 -8.44 0.06
CA LEU A 412 -4.45 -8.48 -0.04
C LEU A 412 -3.95 -9.31 -1.23
N GLY A 413 -4.51 -10.50 -1.45
CA GLY A 413 -4.07 -11.34 -2.55
C GLY A 413 -4.40 -10.73 -3.91
N ALA A 414 -5.53 -10.03 -4.05
CA ALA A 414 -5.87 -9.32 -5.28
C ALA A 414 -4.88 -8.17 -5.54
N THR A 415 -4.55 -7.42 -4.50
CA THR A 415 -3.57 -6.31 -4.48
C THR A 415 -2.17 -6.80 -4.88
N GLN A 416 -1.70 -7.91 -4.30
CA GLN A 416 -0.37 -8.46 -4.58
C GLN A 416 -0.18 -8.95 -6.01
N TRP A 417 -1.28 -9.26 -6.71
CA TRP A 417 -1.28 -9.72 -8.09
C TRP A 417 -1.80 -8.66 -9.09
N LEU A 418 -2.14 -7.45 -8.64
CA LEU A 418 -2.81 -6.40 -9.44
C LEU A 418 -4.08 -6.88 -10.12
N HIS A 419 -4.82 -7.76 -9.46
CA HIS A 419 -6.14 -8.15 -9.92
C HIS A 419 -7.17 -7.16 -9.39
N SER A 420 -7.80 -6.43 -10.30
CA SER A 420 -8.82 -5.44 -9.94
C SER A 420 -10.03 -5.55 -10.86
N LYS A 421 -11.19 -5.10 -10.39
CA LYS A 421 -12.40 -5.03 -11.23
C LYS A 421 -12.25 -4.05 -12.36
N MET A 422 -11.59 -2.92 -12.11
CA MET A 422 -11.24 -1.95 -13.15
C MET A 422 -10.43 -2.64 -14.26
N GLY A 423 -9.46 -3.49 -13.90
CA GLY A 423 -8.66 -4.27 -14.85
C GLY A 423 -9.47 -5.30 -15.65
N LEU A 424 -10.27 -6.12 -14.96
CA LEU A 424 -11.14 -7.11 -15.61
C LEU A 424 -12.17 -6.45 -16.54
N GLN A 425 -12.72 -5.31 -16.13
CA GLN A 425 -13.69 -4.58 -16.92
C GLN A 425 -13.05 -3.90 -18.13
N THR A 426 -11.84 -3.34 -17.96
CA THR A 426 -11.06 -2.80 -19.07
C THR A 426 -10.72 -3.89 -20.09
N TRP A 427 -10.38 -5.11 -19.62
CA TRP A 427 -10.20 -6.26 -20.51
C TRP A 427 -11.49 -6.61 -21.25
N ASN A 428 -12.63 -6.67 -20.57
CA ASN A 428 -13.92 -6.87 -21.23
C ASN A 428 -14.19 -5.81 -22.31
N SER A 429 -13.85 -4.54 -22.05
CA SER A 429 -13.97 -3.45 -23.01
C SER A 429 -13.08 -3.66 -24.26
N ILE A 430 -11.82 -4.09 -24.08
CA ILE A 430 -10.92 -4.44 -25.20
C ILE A 430 -11.51 -5.58 -26.05
N ARG A 431 -12.00 -6.63 -25.39
CA ARG A 431 -12.55 -7.82 -26.07
C ARG A 431 -13.91 -7.55 -26.71
N ALA A 432 -14.72 -6.67 -26.13
CA ALA A 432 -15.94 -6.17 -26.74
C ALA A 432 -15.66 -5.34 -28.00
N LEU A 433 -14.59 -4.54 -28.00
CA LEU A 433 -14.14 -3.84 -29.20
C LEU A 433 -13.64 -4.82 -30.28
N ASP A 434 -12.91 -5.87 -29.88
CA ASP A 434 -12.51 -6.96 -30.79
C ASP A 434 -13.73 -7.67 -31.41
N PHE A 435 -14.79 -7.89 -30.63
CA PHE A 435 -16.04 -8.45 -31.13
C PHE A 435 -16.68 -7.52 -32.16
N VAL A 436 -16.93 -6.25 -31.83
CA VAL A 436 -17.56 -5.28 -32.75
C VAL A 436 -16.77 -5.15 -34.03
N ALA A 437 -15.43 -5.07 -33.95
CA ALA A 437 -14.56 -4.94 -35.11
C ALA A 437 -14.51 -6.21 -35.99
N SER A 438 -14.93 -7.37 -35.47
CA SER A 438 -14.94 -8.63 -36.24
C SER A 438 -16.26 -8.87 -36.98
N LEU A 439 -17.29 -8.07 -36.73
CA LEU A 439 -18.56 -8.16 -37.46
C LEU A 439 -18.37 -7.76 -38.94
N PRO A 440 -18.86 -8.54 -39.90
CA PRO A 440 -18.57 -8.35 -41.33
C PRO A 440 -19.07 -7.00 -41.88
N GLU A 441 -20.15 -6.46 -41.31
CA GLU A 441 -20.71 -5.17 -41.68
C GLU A 441 -19.99 -3.97 -41.05
N VAL A 442 -19.13 -4.17 -40.05
CA VAL A 442 -18.46 -3.06 -39.35
C VAL A 442 -17.20 -2.64 -40.09
N ASP A 443 -17.06 -1.34 -40.29
CA ASP A 443 -15.82 -0.72 -40.78
C ASP A 443 -14.85 -0.52 -39.60
N PRO A 444 -13.69 -1.23 -39.57
CA PRO A 444 -12.74 -1.13 -38.47
C PRO A 444 -12.07 0.24 -38.35
N GLN A 445 -12.17 1.11 -39.37
CA GLN A 445 -11.68 2.49 -39.31
C GLN A 445 -12.70 3.49 -38.77
N ARG A 446 -13.96 3.07 -38.60
CA ARG A 446 -15.06 3.91 -38.09
C ARG A 446 -15.65 3.32 -36.81
N LEU A 447 -14.77 3.08 -35.84
CA LEU A 447 -15.14 2.65 -34.50
C LEU A 447 -15.32 3.84 -33.56
N ALA A 448 -16.37 3.85 -32.76
CA ALA A 448 -16.57 4.85 -31.71
C ALA A 448 -16.87 4.20 -30.35
N VAL A 449 -16.63 4.95 -29.28
CA VAL A 449 -16.96 4.53 -27.92
C VAL A 449 -17.71 5.65 -27.19
N THR A 450 -18.83 5.32 -26.54
CA THR A 450 -19.55 6.28 -25.69
C THR A 450 -20.24 5.60 -24.52
N GLY A 451 -20.12 6.20 -23.35
CA GLY A 451 -20.71 5.73 -22.10
C GLY A 451 -20.84 6.88 -21.13
N ALA A 452 -21.62 6.70 -20.07
CA ALA A 452 -21.78 7.73 -19.03
C ALA A 452 -21.43 7.20 -17.64
N SER A 453 -21.01 8.10 -16.74
CA SER A 453 -20.60 7.76 -15.37
C SER A 453 -19.47 6.72 -15.40
N GLY A 454 -19.57 5.59 -14.70
CA GLY A 454 -18.61 4.48 -14.83
C GLY A 454 -18.42 3.94 -16.27
N GLY A 455 -19.42 4.07 -17.14
CA GLY A 455 -19.27 3.78 -18.57
C GLY A 455 -18.47 4.87 -19.31
N GLY A 456 -18.53 6.11 -18.81
CA GLY A 456 -17.64 7.19 -19.22
C GLY A 456 -16.19 6.89 -18.83
N THR A 457 -15.97 6.34 -17.62
CA THR A 457 -14.65 5.84 -17.16
C THR A 457 -14.08 4.82 -18.14
N GLN A 458 -14.86 3.79 -18.47
CA GLN A 458 -14.44 2.79 -19.45
C GLN A 458 -14.23 3.36 -20.86
N THR A 459 -15.00 4.38 -21.24
CA THR A 459 -14.87 5.05 -22.55
C THR A 459 -13.51 5.72 -22.69
N PHE A 460 -13.13 6.60 -21.76
CA PHE A 460 -11.85 7.31 -21.90
C PHE A 460 -10.65 6.40 -21.60
N ILE A 461 -10.79 5.39 -20.74
CA ILE A 461 -9.71 4.42 -20.49
C ILE A 461 -9.47 3.52 -21.70
N LEU A 462 -10.51 2.97 -22.32
CA LEU A 462 -10.34 2.18 -23.54
C LEU A 462 -9.73 3.01 -24.67
N CYS A 463 -10.20 4.25 -24.85
CA CYS A 463 -9.66 5.17 -25.86
C CYS A 463 -8.20 5.57 -25.59
N ALA A 464 -7.77 5.57 -24.32
CA ALA A 464 -6.40 5.88 -23.94
C ALA A 464 -5.40 4.78 -24.33
N ILE A 465 -5.81 3.51 -24.22
CA ILE A 465 -4.93 2.34 -24.37
C ILE A 465 -5.11 1.55 -25.67
N ASP A 466 -6.25 1.71 -26.35
CA ASP A 466 -6.52 1.05 -27.62
C ASP A 466 -6.54 2.08 -28.76
N PRO A 467 -5.70 1.93 -29.80
CA PRO A 467 -5.61 2.90 -30.87
C PRO A 467 -6.72 2.77 -31.93
N ARG A 468 -7.64 1.80 -31.84
CA ARG A 468 -8.66 1.57 -32.86
C ARG A 468 -9.85 2.55 -32.84
N PRO A 469 -10.38 3.00 -31.70
CA PRO A 469 -11.46 3.99 -31.69
C PRO A 469 -11.05 5.25 -32.45
N ALA A 470 -11.91 5.68 -33.37
CA ALA A 470 -11.76 6.87 -34.19
C ALA A 470 -12.48 8.08 -33.57
N VAL A 471 -13.54 7.85 -32.78
CA VAL A 471 -14.35 8.91 -32.14
C VAL A 471 -14.69 8.50 -30.71
N SER A 472 -14.66 9.45 -29.77
CA SER A 472 -14.98 9.19 -28.36
C SER A 472 -16.01 10.18 -27.82
N PHE A 473 -16.93 9.70 -26.98
CA PHE A 473 -17.82 10.56 -26.20
C PHE A 473 -18.04 10.04 -24.76
N PRO A 474 -17.15 10.37 -23.81
CA PRO A 474 -17.36 10.07 -22.39
C PRO A 474 -18.31 11.11 -21.76
N ALA A 475 -19.50 10.69 -21.35
CA ALA A 475 -20.50 11.56 -20.76
C ALA A 475 -20.44 11.58 -19.22
N VAL A 476 -20.61 12.76 -18.61
CA VAL A 476 -20.77 12.98 -17.15
C VAL A 476 -19.75 12.22 -16.29
N MET A 477 -18.48 12.20 -16.71
CA MET A 477 -17.41 11.55 -15.94
C MET A 477 -16.05 12.25 -15.96
N VAL A 478 -15.59 12.76 -17.10
CA VAL A 478 -14.31 13.48 -17.17
C VAL A 478 -14.39 14.72 -16.29
N SER A 479 -13.57 14.78 -15.24
CA SER A 479 -13.59 15.89 -14.28
C SER A 479 -12.26 15.99 -13.53
N THR A 480 -12.00 17.17 -12.97
CA THR A 480 -10.94 17.41 -11.98
C THR A 480 -11.43 17.25 -10.53
N ALA A 481 -12.71 16.93 -10.32
CA ALA A 481 -13.29 16.72 -8.99
C ALA A 481 -13.37 15.20 -8.74
N MET A 482 -14.56 14.61 -8.77
CA MET A 482 -14.74 13.17 -8.54
C MET A 482 -14.07 12.32 -9.63
N GLN A 483 -13.28 11.34 -9.19
CA GLN A 483 -12.44 10.54 -10.08
C GLN A 483 -12.99 9.13 -10.39
N GLY A 484 -13.92 8.62 -9.59
CA GLY A 484 -14.52 7.29 -9.72
C GLY A 484 -14.90 6.78 -8.33
N GLY A 485 -16.18 6.47 -8.12
CA GLY A 485 -16.74 6.21 -6.78
C GLY A 485 -16.90 4.72 -6.50
N CYS A 486 -16.66 3.88 -7.50
CA CYS A 486 -16.71 2.44 -7.41
C CYS A 486 -15.33 1.82 -7.59
N ASN A 487 -15.13 0.61 -7.09
CA ASN A 487 -13.89 -0.14 -7.28
C ASN A 487 -13.70 -0.63 -8.71
N CYS A 488 -14.75 -0.67 -9.54
CA CYS A 488 -14.59 -0.91 -10.97
C CYS A 488 -14.07 0.32 -11.76
N GLU A 489 -13.82 1.44 -11.08
CA GLU A 489 -13.29 2.70 -11.64
C GLU A 489 -11.93 3.09 -11.04
N ASN A 490 -11.40 2.25 -10.14
CA ASN A 490 -10.18 2.48 -9.39
C ASN A 490 -9.30 1.22 -9.45
N ALA A 491 -7.99 1.43 -9.44
CA ALA A 491 -6.99 0.38 -9.31
C ALA A 491 -5.76 0.98 -8.64
N ASP A 492 -4.92 0.13 -8.04
CA ASP A 492 -3.65 0.55 -7.46
C ASP A 492 -2.79 1.26 -8.51
N TYR A 493 -2.11 2.33 -8.11
CA TYR A 493 -1.29 3.22 -8.92
C TYR A 493 -2.00 4.06 -10.00
N LEU A 494 -3.31 3.87 -10.22
CA LEU A 494 -3.97 4.42 -11.41
C LEU A 494 -3.83 5.94 -11.54
N ARG A 495 -3.99 6.69 -10.44
CA ARG A 495 -4.02 8.16 -10.39
C ARG A 495 -2.88 8.78 -9.57
N ILE A 496 -1.74 8.07 -9.46
CA ILE A 496 -0.51 8.67 -8.93
C ILE A 496 -0.08 9.80 -9.89
N GLY A 497 -0.16 11.04 -9.43
CA GLY A 497 0.18 12.23 -10.21
C GLY A 497 -0.80 12.57 -11.36
N LEU A 498 -1.93 11.88 -11.46
CA LEU A 498 -2.85 11.96 -12.61
C LEU A 498 -4.30 12.16 -12.17
N ASN A 499 -5.17 12.44 -13.15
CA ASN A 499 -6.62 12.55 -13.00
C ASN A 499 -7.33 12.07 -14.28
N ASN A 500 -8.67 12.06 -14.28
CA ASN A 500 -9.48 11.65 -15.43
C ASN A 500 -9.27 12.51 -16.69
N VAL A 501 -8.86 13.78 -16.54
CA VAL A 501 -8.54 14.67 -17.66
C VAL A 501 -7.26 14.21 -18.36
N ALA A 502 -6.24 13.81 -17.60
CA ALA A 502 -5.00 13.25 -18.15
C ALA A 502 -5.26 11.99 -19.00
N PHE A 503 -6.14 11.11 -18.54
CA PHE A 503 -6.52 9.92 -19.30
C PHE A 503 -7.28 10.26 -20.58
N ALA A 504 -8.23 11.20 -20.52
CA ALA A 504 -8.96 11.67 -21.70
C ALA A 504 -8.02 12.34 -22.73
N ALA A 505 -6.97 13.03 -22.28
CA ALA A 505 -5.99 13.67 -23.13
C ALA A 505 -5.21 12.68 -24.02
N LEU A 506 -5.04 11.41 -23.58
CA LEU A 506 -4.35 10.37 -24.36
C LEU A 506 -5.01 10.02 -25.70
N PHE A 507 -6.25 10.45 -25.92
CA PHE A 507 -6.93 10.29 -27.20
C PHE A 507 -6.53 11.34 -28.24
N ALA A 508 -5.83 12.40 -27.86
CA ALA A 508 -5.34 13.41 -28.78
C ALA A 508 -4.49 12.75 -29.90
N PRO A 509 -4.64 13.17 -31.17
CA PRO A 509 -5.48 14.28 -31.66
C PRO A 509 -6.86 13.87 -32.19
N LYS A 510 -7.40 12.70 -31.80
CA LYS A 510 -8.65 12.17 -32.37
C LYS A 510 -9.90 12.85 -31.80
N PRO A 511 -11.02 12.92 -32.55
CA PRO A 511 -12.25 13.59 -32.10
C PRO A 511 -12.83 13.08 -30.77
N MET A 512 -12.79 13.90 -29.73
CA MET A 512 -13.48 13.65 -28.45
C MET A 512 -14.44 14.80 -28.11
N ALA A 513 -15.68 14.48 -27.77
CA ALA A 513 -16.58 15.43 -27.11
C ALA A 513 -17.14 14.86 -25.82
N MET A 514 -17.54 15.71 -24.87
CA MET A 514 -18.09 15.26 -23.59
C MET A 514 -19.20 16.16 -23.10
N SER A 515 -20.12 15.58 -22.33
CA SER A 515 -21.17 16.33 -21.64
C SER A 515 -20.91 16.40 -20.15
N GLY A 516 -21.27 17.52 -19.52
CA GLY A 516 -21.36 17.67 -18.08
C GLY A 516 -22.80 17.92 -17.60
N ALA A 517 -23.02 17.82 -16.29
CA ALA A 517 -24.32 18.02 -15.64
C ALA A 517 -24.16 18.70 -14.26
N ASP A 518 -25.25 18.88 -13.51
CA ASP A 518 -25.23 19.30 -12.10
C ASP A 518 -24.73 18.16 -11.19
N ASP A 519 -23.44 17.88 -11.35
CA ASP A 519 -22.67 16.87 -10.64
C ASP A 519 -21.17 17.26 -10.65
N TRP A 520 -20.27 16.30 -10.40
CA TRP A 520 -18.82 16.52 -10.39
C TRP A 520 -18.22 17.03 -11.72
N THR A 521 -18.95 16.95 -12.83
CA THR A 521 -18.55 17.48 -14.14
C THR A 521 -19.03 18.89 -14.41
N ILE A 522 -19.69 19.55 -13.46
CA ILE A 522 -20.27 20.89 -13.64
C ILE A 522 -19.26 21.92 -14.17
N ASP A 523 -18.00 21.78 -13.74
CA ASP A 523 -16.91 22.69 -14.08
C ASP A 523 -16.15 22.33 -15.38
N ILE A 524 -16.50 21.27 -16.10
CA ILE A 524 -15.68 20.70 -17.20
C ILE A 524 -15.28 21.72 -18.28
N GLU A 525 -16.15 22.70 -18.58
CA GLU A 525 -15.87 23.76 -19.55
C GLU A 525 -14.76 24.72 -19.09
N THR A 526 -14.59 24.88 -17.76
CA THR A 526 -13.63 25.81 -17.14
C THR A 526 -12.44 25.11 -16.49
N LYS A 527 -12.58 23.82 -16.14
CA LYS A 527 -11.55 22.95 -15.55
C LYS A 527 -11.61 21.59 -16.25
N GLY A 528 -10.57 21.25 -17.01
CA GLY A 528 -10.46 20.03 -17.80
C GLY A 528 -10.45 20.30 -19.30
N LEU A 529 -11.46 20.98 -19.86
CA LEU A 529 -11.46 21.34 -21.28
C LEU A 529 -10.27 22.24 -21.68
N PRO A 530 -9.86 23.26 -20.90
CA PRO A 530 -8.68 24.06 -21.22
C PRO A 530 -7.39 23.23 -21.32
N GLU A 531 -7.18 22.31 -20.38
CA GLU A 531 -6.03 21.40 -20.34
C GLU A 531 -6.05 20.43 -21.53
N LEU A 532 -7.23 19.89 -21.86
CA LEU A 532 -7.40 19.08 -23.07
C LEU A 532 -7.08 19.88 -24.34
N LYS A 533 -7.59 21.11 -24.45
CA LYS A 533 -7.29 21.98 -25.60
C LYS A 533 -5.82 22.33 -25.71
N GLN A 534 -5.11 22.46 -24.59
CA GLN A 534 -3.65 22.63 -24.62
C GLN A 534 -2.99 21.42 -25.28
N VAL A 535 -3.27 20.21 -24.80
CA VAL A 535 -2.69 18.97 -25.37
C VAL A 535 -3.06 18.79 -26.85
N TYR A 536 -4.34 18.95 -27.20
CA TYR A 536 -4.77 18.87 -28.60
C TYR A 536 -4.14 19.98 -29.47
N GLY A 537 -3.90 21.15 -28.90
CA GLY A 537 -3.20 22.27 -29.54
C GLY A 537 -1.77 21.94 -29.93
N LEU A 538 -1.06 21.08 -29.18
CA LEU A 538 0.28 20.59 -29.53
C LEU A 538 0.30 19.83 -30.87
N TYR A 539 -0.85 19.31 -31.30
CA TYR A 539 -1.04 18.64 -32.58
C TYR A 539 -1.74 19.51 -33.64
N GLY A 540 -2.02 20.78 -33.34
CA GLY A 540 -2.83 21.65 -34.21
C GLY A 540 -4.30 21.21 -34.31
N ALA A 541 -4.81 20.49 -33.30
CA ALA A 541 -6.12 19.84 -33.32
C ALA A 541 -7.05 20.32 -32.18
N ALA A 542 -6.87 21.54 -31.67
CA ALA A 542 -7.64 22.06 -30.52
C ALA A 542 -9.17 22.03 -30.70
N ASP A 543 -9.66 22.07 -31.95
CA ASP A 543 -11.10 21.97 -32.27
C ASP A 543 -11.64 20.53 -32.29
N MET A 544 -10.76 19.53 -32.20
CA MET A 544 -11.10 18.10 -32.11
C MET A 544 -11.44 17.67 -30.67
N VAL A 545 -11.44 18.61 -29.71
CA VAL A 545 -11.93 18.38 -28.36
C VAL A 545 -12.94 19.43 -27.90
N GLN A 546 -14.10 18.98 -27.42
CA GLN A 546 -15.20 19.86 -26.99
C GLN A 546 -15.84 19.34 -25.70
N ALA A 547 -16.35 20.24 -24.86
CA ALA A 547 -17.18 19.90 -23.72
C ALA A 547 -18.37 20.84 -23.61
N ARG A 548 -19.50 20.33 -23.11
CA ARG A 548 -20.68 21.14 -22.80
C ARG A 548 -21.35 20.66 -21.52
N CYS A 549 -21.53 21.55 -20.56
CA CYS A 549 -22.25 21.30 -19.33
C CYS A 549 -23.73 21.73 -19.46
N TYR A 550 -24.63 20.89 -18.92
CA TYR A 550 -26.06 21.17 -18.82
C TYR A 550 -26.49 21.21 -17.34
N PRO A 551 -26.19 22.30 -16.61
CA PRO A 551 -26.37 22.37 -15.16
C PRO A 551 -27.84 22.38 -14.70
N GLN A 552 -28.79 22.50 -15.63
CA GLN A 552 -30.22 22.33 -15.33
C GLN A 552 -30.62 20.86 -15.14
N PHE A 553 -29.78 19.91 -15.53
CA PHE A 553 -30.04 18.47 -15.39
C PHE A 553 -29.12 17.87 -14.33
N LYS A 554 -29.68 16.97 -13.50
CA LYS A 554 -28.91 16.14 -12.56
C LYS A 554 -28.11 15.07 -13.31
N HIS A 555 -27.24 14.36 -12.59
CA HIS A 555 -26.38 13.29 -13.12
C HIS A 555 -27.15 12.26 -13.97
N ASN A 556 -27.07 12.39 -15.30
CA ASN A 556 -27.68 11.48 -16.27
C ASN A 556 -27.01 11.65 -17.65
N TYR A 557 -27.43 10.82 -18.61
CA TYR A 557 -27.08 10.99 -20.02
C TYR A 557 -28.34 11.30 -20.82
N ASN A 558 -28.99 12.41 -20.50
CA ASN A 558 -30.29 12.85 -21.03
C ASN A 558 -30.30 13.08 -22.55
N GLN A 559 -31.50 13.26 -23.12
CA GLN A 559 -31.71 13.47 -24.56
C GLN A 559 -30.90 14.65 -25.11
N VAL A 560 -30.85 15.79 -24.39
CA VAL A 560 -30.11 16.98 -24.86
C VAL A 560 -28.62 16.68 -25.03
N ALA A 561 -28.01 16.00 -24.06
CA ALA A 561 -26.62 15.55 -24.14
C ALA A 561 -26.42 14.46 -25.20
N ARG A 562 -27.38 13.54 -25.38
CA ARG A 562 -27.31 12.51 -26.43
C ARG A 562 -27.41 13.11 -27.83
N GLU A 563 -28.23 14.12 -28.05
CA GLU A 563 -28.33 14.80 -29.36
C GLU A 563 -27.06 15.55 -29.73
N MET A 564 -26.35 16.13 -28.74
CA MET A 564 -24.98 16.63 -28.94
C MET A 564 -24.05 15.50 -29.37
N MET A 565 -24.11 14.34 -28.69
CA MET A 565 -23.30 13.18 -29.06
C MET A 565 -23.65 12.65 -30.46
N PHE A 566 -24.94 12.59 -30.82
CA PHE A 566 -25.37 12.13 -32.15
C PHE A 566 -24.81 13.03 -33.25
N GLU A 567 -24.81 14.35 -33.05
CA GLU A 567 -24.20 15.28 -34.00
C GLU A 567 -22.68 15.08 -34.11
N TRP A 568 -22.00 14.90 -32.98
CA TRP A 568 -20.56 14.60 -32.94
C TRP A 568 -20.22 13.31 -33.71
N MET A 569 -20.98 12.24 -33.46
CA MET A 569 -20.82 10.96 -34.15
C MET A 569 -21.10 11.09 -35.65
N LYS A 570 -22.16 11.80 -36.04
CA LYS A 570 -22.50 12.06 -37.44
C LYS A 570 -21.33 12.73 -38.17
N GLN A 571 -20.79 13.79 -37.60
CA GLN A 571 -19.68 14.54 -38.19
C GLN A 571 -18.42 13.66 -38.33
N HIS A 572 -17.99 13.01 -37.24
CA HIS A 572 -16.67 12.39 -37.19
C HIS A 572 -16.64 10.93 -37.67
N LEU A 573 -17.76 10.23 -37.67
CA LEU A 573 -17.92 8.94 -38.35
C LEU A 573 -18.35 9.09 -39.82
N LYS A 574 -18.51 10.34 -40.28
CA LYS A 574 -18.85 10.69 -41.67
C LYS A 574 -20.15 10.01 -42.13
N LEU A 575 -21.18 10.11 -41.29
CA LEU A 575 -22.52 9.62 -41.64
C LEU A 575 -23.15 10.53 -42.73
N PRO A 576 -24.15 10.03 -43.49
CA PRO A 576 -24.88 10.83 -44.47
C PRO A 576 -25.38 12.18 -43.93
N ALA A 577 -25.42 13.20 -44.79
CA ALA A 577 -25.78 14.56 -44.38
C ALA A 577 -27.24 14.66 -43.86
N ASP A 578 -28.13 13.80 -44.33
CA ASP A 578 -29.53 13.68 -43.93
C ASP A 578 -29.77 12.74 -42.73
N THR A 579 -28.71 12.14 -42.16
CA THR A 579 -28.83 11.30 -40.96
C THR A 579 -29.49 12.09 -39.81
N PRO A 580 -30.59 11.58 -39.22
CA PRO A 580 -31.32 12.27 -38.17
C PRO A 580 -30.59 12.18 -36.83
N THR A 581 -30.18 13.33 -36.30
CA THR A 581 -29.51 13.46 -34.99
C THR A 581 -30.46 13.91 -33.87
N LYS A 582 -31.73 14.14 -34.19
CA LYS A 582 -32.81 14.28 -33.22
C LYS A 582 -33.36 12.92 -32.84
N GLN A 583 -33.46 12.68 -31.55
CA GLN A 583 -34.02 11.43 -31.04
C GLN A 583 -35.49 11.32 -31.40
N SER A 584 -35.94 10.13 -31.77
CA SER A 584 -37.36 9.79 -31.93
C SER A 584 -37.80 8.70 -30.94
N ASP A 585 -39.11 8.57 -30.73
CA ASP A 585 -39.68 7.59 -29.81
C ASP A 585 -39.42 6.13 -30.23
N PHE A 586 -39.54 5.19 -29.31
CA PHE A 586 -39.27 3.77 -29.53
C PHE A 586 -40.09 2.87 -28.61
N GLU A 587 -40.19 1.58 -28.97
CA GLU A 587 -40.80 0.57 -28.10
C GLU A 587 -39.85 0.24 -26.95
N LEU A 588 -40.26 0.55 -25.72
CA LEU A 588 -39.51 0.20 -24.53
C LEU A 588 -39.56 -1.32 -24.29
N LEU A 589 -38.39 -1.96 -24.27
CA LEU A 589 -38.28 -3.38 -24.00
C LEU A 589 -38.14 -3.69 -22.51
N SER A 590 -38.75 -4.82 -22.12
CA SER A 590 -38.68 -5.34 -20.75
C SER A 590 -37.35 -6.03 -20.44
N VAL A 591 -37.12 -6.34 -19.17
CA VAL A 591 -35.96 -7.16 -18.74
C VAL A 591 -35.93 -8.49 -19.49
N SER A 592 -37.06 -9.21 -19.56
CA SER A 592 -37.13 -10.50 -20.26
C SER A 592 -36.85 -10.40 -21.75
N ASP A 593 -37.17 -9.28 -22.40
CA ASP A 593 -36.83 -9.07 -23.81
C ASP A 593 -35.34 -8.83 -24.02
N LEU A 594 -34.65 -8.31 -22.99
CA LEU A 594 -33.25 -7.92 -23.03
C LEU A 594 -32.31 -8.94 -22.39
N SER A 595 -32.82 -9.92 -21.64
CA SER A 595 -32.01 -10.96 -21.01
C SER A 595 -31.29 -11.80 -22.06
N VAL A 596 -29.99 -12.03 -21.83
CA VAL A 596 -29.13 -12.82 -22.71
C VAL A 596 -29.32 -14.31 -22.47
N PHE A 597 -29.52 -14.71 -21.21
CA PHE A 597 -29.69 -16.12 -20.86
C PHE A 597 -31.15 -16.46 -20.60
N ASP A 598 -31.58 -17.59 -21.16
CA ASP A 598 -32.91 -18.17 -20.99
C ASP A 598 -32.85 -19.70 -21.00
N GLU A 599 -34.00 -20.39 -21.01
CA GLU A 599 -34.04 -21.86 -21.03
C GLU A 599 -33.41 -22.48 -22.29
N SER A 600 -33.45 -21.77 -23.42
CA SER A 600 -32.87 -22.20 -24.70
C SER A 600 -31.39 -21.80 -24.86
N HIS A 601 -30.96 -20.77 -24.14
CA HIS A 601 -29.59 -20.25 -24.11
C HIS A 601 -29.13 -20.15 -22.64
N PRO A 602 -28.84 -21.28 -21.97
CA PRO A 602 -28.42 -21.26 -20.57
C PRO A 602 -27.04 -20.60 -20.41
N LYS A 603 -26.75 -20.18 -19.17
CA LYS A 603 -25.40 -19.70 -18.79
C LYS A 603 -24.35 -20.77 -19.13
N PRO A 604 -23.18 -20.39 -19.68
CA PRO A 604 -22.09 -21.33 -19.95
C PRO A 604 -21.66 -22.08 -18.68
N SER A 605 -21.39 -23.37 -18.82
CA SER A 605 -21.08 -24.25 -17.68
C SER A 605 -19.67 -24.04 -17.09
N ASP A 606 -18.79 -23.39 -17.85
CA ASP A 606 -17.38 -23.11 -17.49
C ASP A 606 -17.19 -21.70 -16.90
N VAL A 607 -18.26 -20.97 -16.59
CA VAL A 607 -18.18 -19.70 -15.85
C VAL A 607 -17.41 -19.91 -14.54
N MET A 608 -16.36 -19.11 -14.35
CA MET A 608 -15.55 -19.11 -13.14
C MET A 608 -16.13 -18.16 -12.10
N ASN A 609 -15.99 -18.54 -10.82
CA ASN A 609 -16.17 -17.63 -9.69
C ASN A 609 -14.88 -16.82 -9.43
N ALA A 610 -14.91 -15.90 -8.47
CA ALA A 610 -13.75 -15.06 -8.16
C ALA A 610 -12.47 -15.85 -7.82
N GLU A 611 -12.57 -16.92 -7.03
CA GLU A 611 -11.43 -17.75 -6.61
C GLU A 611 -10.77 -18.46 -7.80
N SER A 612 -11.57 -19.20 -8.58
CA SER A 612 -11.07 -19.92 -9.77
C SER A 612 -10.54 -18.98 -10.84
N LEU A 613 -11.17 -17.82 -11.03
CA LEU A 613 -10.68 -16.81 -11.96
C LEU A 613 -9.33 -16.25 -11.50
N ARG A 614 -9.15 -15.94 -10.20
CA ARG A 614 -7.87 -15.48 -9.66
C ARG A 614 -6.76 -16.49 -9.94
N ALA A 615 -6.97 -17.76 -9.60
CA ALA A 615 -5.99 -18.81 -9.86
C ALA A 615 -5.56 -18.85 -11.35
N ALA A 616 -6.51 -18.70 -12.28
CA ALA A 616 -6.21 -18.64 -13.71
C ALA A 616 -5.41 -17.39 -14.12
N LEU A 617 -5.67 -16.23 -13.50
CA LEU A 617 -4.92 -14.99 -13.75
C LEU A 617 -3.49 -15.05 -13.19
N GLU A 618 -3.31 -15.68 -12.03
CA GLU A 618 -2.00 -15.91 -11.42
C GLU A 618 -1.15 -16.81 -12.32
N GLU A 619 -1.72 -17.92 -12.79
CA GLU A 619 -1.04 -18.84 -13.70
C GLU A 619 -0.67 -18.17 -15.03
N GLN A 620 -1.58 -17.38 -15.60
CA GLN A 620 -1.28 -16.58 -16.80
C GLN A 620 -0.10 -15.61 -16.56
N SER A 621 -0.05 -14.94 -15.41
CA SER A 621 1.04 -14.01 -15.08
C SER A 621 2.37 -14.73 -14.91
N ARG A 622 2.38 -15.93 -14.30
CA ARG A 622 3.58 -16.79 -14.19
C ARG A 622 4.10 -17.20 -15.58
N GLN A 623 3.21 -17.64 -16.47
CA GLN A 623 3.56 -18.01 -17.84
C GLN A 623 4.13 -16.83 -18.64
N GLN A 624 3.56 -15.63 -18.47
CA GLN A 624 4.10 -14.41 -19.08
C GLN A 624 5.52 -14.13 -18.59
N LEU A 625 5.78 -14.23 -17.28
CA LEU A 625 7.12 -14.02 -16.71
C LEU A 625 8.13 -15.05 -17.23
N GLU A 626 7.74 -16.32 -17.32
CA GLU A 626 8.58 -17.40 -17.85
C GLU A 626 8.87 -17.26 -19.35
N SER A 627 8.01 -16.56 -20.09
CA SER A 627 8.19 -16.32 -21.52
C SER A 627 9.33 -15.32 -21.82
N LEU A 628 9.72 -14.48 -20.86
CA LEU A 628 10.79 -13.48 -21.03
C LEU A 628 12.16 -14.16 -21.02
N LYS A 629 12.73 -14.40 -22.21
CA LYS A 629 13.95 -15.20 -22.39
C LYS A 629 15.24 -14.38 -22.25
N SER A 630 15.25 -13.14 -22.74
CA SER A 630 16.43 -12.27 -22.67
C SER A 630 16.34 -11.30 -21.49
N HIS A 631 17.49 -10.78 -21.05
CA HIS A 631 17.51 -9.74 -20.02
C HIS A 631 16.90 -8.42 -20.53
N ALA A 632 17.04 -8.12 -21.82
CA ALA A 632 16.44 -6.94 -22.44
C ALA A 632 14.91 -7.00 -22.38
N ASP A 633 14.29 -8.12 -22.76
CA ASP A 633 12.82 -8.30 -22.65
C ASP A 633 12.36 -8.15 -21.18
N TYR A 634 13.18 -8.67 -20.26
CA TYR A 634 12.90 -8.57 -18.83
C TYR A 634 12.95 -7.12 -18.33
N GLN A 635 13.95 -6.34 -18.77
CA GLN A 635 14.05 -4.92 -18.45
C GLN A 635 12.90 -4.12 -19.06
N GLU A 636 12.53 -4.39 -20.31
CA GLU A 636 11.42 -3.71 -20.98
C GLU A 636 10.10 -3.95 -20.25
N VAL A 637 9.77 -5.21 -19.94
CA VAL A 637 8.48 -5.57 -19.35
C VAL A 637 8.46 -5.32 -17.85
N ILE A 638 9.40 -5.91 -17.10
CA ILE A 638 9.40 -5.86 -15.63
C ILE A 638 9.96 -4.52 -15.14
N GLY A 639 10.88 -3.90 -15.86
CA GLY A 639 11.42 -2.58 -15.50
C GLY A 639 10.37 -1.47 -15.63
N ALA A 640 9.51 -1.54 -16.66
CA ALA A 640 8.36 -0.64 -16.80
C ALA A 640 7.37 -0.80 -15.63
N ALA A 641 7.04 -2.03 -15.26
CA ALA A 641 6.19 -2.30 -14.10
C ALA A 641 6.81 -1.83 -12.78
N ALA A 642 8.10 -2.13 -12.56
CA ALA A 642 8.83 -1.71 -11.38
C ALA A 642 8.89 -0.19 -11.26
N THR A 643 9.06 0.53 -12.37
CA THR A 643 9.03 2.00 -12.41
C THR A 643 7.70 2.53 -11.90
N VAL A 644 6.56 1.95 -12.30
CA VAL A 644 5.24 2.34 -11.79
C VAL A 644 5.10 2.00 -10.30
N MET A 645 5.40 0.76 -9.92
CA MET A 645 5.19 0.24 -8.56
C MET A 645 6.06 0.94 -7.52
N LEU A 646 7.30 1.26 -7.86
CA LEU A 646 8.28 1.86 -6.96
C LEU A 646 8.32 3.40 -7.03
N GLY A 647 7.34 4.03 -7.71
CA GLY A 647 7.14 5.48 -7.65
C GLY A 647 8.04 6.31 -8.57
N GLY A 648 8.47 5.73 -9.69
CA GLY A 648 9.24 6.41 -10.74
C GLY A 648 10.64 5.83 -10.95
N SER A 649 11.37 6.42 -11.88
CA SER A 649 12.78 6.11 -12.14
C SER A 649 13.69 6.69 -11.05
N VAL A 650 14.99 6.42 -11.16
CA VAL A 650 16.01 7.13 -10.38
C VAL A 650 15.82 8.65 -10.54
N PRO A 651 15.86 9.45 -9.44
CA PRO A 651 15.74 10.89 -9.52
C PRO A 651 16.83 11.51 -10.40
N ALA A 652 16.50 12.58 -11.11
CA ALA A 652 17.49 13.34 -11.85
C ALA A 652 18.46 14.03 -10.88
N ALA A 653 19.73 14.16 -11.25
CA ALA A 653 20.76 14.75 -10.39
C ALA A 653 20.39 16.16 -9.91
N ASN A 654 19.82 16.97 -10.81
CA ASN A 654 19.37 18.33 -10.53
C ASN A 654 18.06 18.43 -9.72
N ASP A 655 17.41 17.31 -9.42
CA ASP A 655 16.24 17.24 -8.54
C ASP A 655 16.64 16.97 -7.07
N VAL A 656 17.92 16.72 -6.80
CA VAL A 656 18.44 16.36 -5.48
C VAL A 656 19.36 17.44 -4.95
N GLU A 657 18.97 18.05 -3.84
CA GLU A 657 19.75 19.05 -3.12
C GLU A 657 20.30 18.47 -1.82
N THR A 658 21.50 18.88 -1.42
CA THR A 658 22.13 18.47 -0.16
C THR A 658 22.44 19.69 0.70
N GLU A 659 21.93 19.69 1.94
CA GLU A 659 22.21 20.71 2.94
C GLU A 659 23.10 20.13 4.05
N GLU A 660 24.32 20.65 4.21
CA GLU A 660 25.16 20.34 5.38
C GLU A 660 24.80 21.26 6.54
N ARG A 661 24.52 20.68 7.72
CA ARG A 661 24.09 21.41 8.92
C ARG A 661 25.13 21.45 10.03
N ASP A 662 25.87 20.36 10.19
CA ASP A 662 26.91 20.23 11.20
C ASP A 662 28.03 19.33 10.69
N SER A 663 29.26 19.64 11.08
CA SER A 663 30.46 18.90 10.71
C SER A 663 31.44 18.93 11.87
N THR A 664 31.67 17.77 12.49
CA THR A 664 32.49 17.65 13.71
C THR A 664 33.47 16.50 13.61
N VAL A 665 34.69 16.68 14.13
CA VAL A 665 35.71 15.61 14.18
C VAL A 665 35.73 15.01 15.57
N VAL A 666 35.51 13.70 15.66
CA VAL A 666 35.55 12.92 16.91
C VAL A 666 36.45 11.71 16.70
N ASP A 667 37.49 11.57 17.51
CA ASP A 667 38.46 10.47 17.43
C ASP A 667 39.05 10.26 16.03
N GLY A 668 39.29 11.37 15.31
CA GLY A 668 39.83 11.38 13.95
C GLY A 668 38.80 11.10 12.85
N VAL A 669 37.56 10.80 13.20
CA VAL A 669 36.44 10.60 12.25
C VAL A 669 35.62 11.88 12.15
N THR A 670 35.52 12.41 10.94
CA THR A 670 34.62 13.51 10.59
C THR A 670 33.19 13.00 10.47
N ARG A 671 32.30 13.60 11.23
CA ARG A 671 30.85 13.36 11.26
C ARG A 671 30.17 14.51 10.55
N VAL A 672 29.60 14.24 9.38
CA VAL A 672 28.86 15.22 8.58
C VAL A 672 27.37 14.93 8.71
N LYS A 673 26.61 15.91 9.20
CA LYS A 673 25.16 15.84 9.39
C LYS A 673 24.47 16.77 8.41
N GLY A 674 23.41 16.30 7.78
CA GLY A 674 22.72 17.08 6.77
C GLY A 674 21.33 16.55 6.41
N VAL A 675 20.65 17.27 5.53
CA VAL A 675 19.34 16.89 4.99
C VAL A 675 19.44 16.87 3.47
N LEU A 676 18.99 15.77 2.86
CA LEU A 676 18.79 15.68 1.42
C LEU A 676 17.37 16.12 1.09
N THR A 677 17.19 16.95 0.07
CA THR A 677 15.86 17.40 -0.38
C THR A 677 15.63 16.95 -1.81
N ARG A 678 14.46 16.37 -2.09
CA ARG A 678 14.00 16.08 -3.46
C ARG A 678 13.01 17.15 -3.91
N GLY A 679 13.38 17.94 -4.92
CA GLY A 679 12.62 19.09 -5.38
C GLY A 679 11.22 18.72 -5.89
N SER A 680 11.11 17.62 -6.64
CA SER A 680 9.88 17.22 -7.34
C SER A 680 8.71 16.89 -6.42
N ASN A 681 8.97 16.47 -5.18
CA ASN A 681 7.94 16.06 -4.23
C ASN A 681 8.12 16.65 -2.82
N GLY A 682 9.19 17.41 -2.55
CA GLY A 682 9.47 18.01 -1.25
C GLY A 682 9.83 16.99 -0.16
N ALA A 683 10.37 15.82 -0.53
CA ALA A 683 10.91 14.86 0.42
C ALA A 683 12.14 15.44 1.14
N GLN A 684 12.27 15.19 2.44
CA GLN A 684 13.43 15.58 3.25
C GLN A 684 13.99 14.38 3.99
N ILE A 685 15.25 14.04 3.72
CA ILE A 685 15.89 12.81 4.20
C ILE A 685 17.07 13.20 5.10
N PRO A 686 16.92 13.15 6.44
CA PRO A 686 18.03 13.33 7.36
C PRO A 686 19.14 12.29 7.12
N ALA A 687 20.37 12.76 6.99
CA ALA A 687 21.54 11.96 6.64
C ALA A 687 22.72 12.24 7.57
N LEU A 688 23.51 11.20 7.84
CA LEU A 688 24.76 11.30 8.57
C LEU A 688 25.84 10.49 7.87
N ALA A 689 27.01 11.09 7.66
CA ALA A 689 28.20 10.45 7.11
C ALA A 689 29.34 10.43 8.13
N LEU A 690 30.02 9.28 8.23
CA LEU A 690 31.25 9.07 8.99
C LEU A 690 32.40 8.94 7.99
N ILE A 691 33.44 9.76 8.13
CA ILE A 691 34.55 9.84 7.18
C ILE A 691 35.88 9.95 7.93
N ARG A 692 36.85 9.10 7.58
CA ARG A 692 38.26 9.31 7.94
C ARG A 692 38.94 10.08 6.82
N ASP A 693 38.95 11.41 6.91
CA ASP A 693 39.44 12.28 5.81
C ASP A 693 40.89 11.97 5.41
N ASP A 694 41.72 11.52 6.36
CA ASP A 694 43.11 11.12 6.13
C ASP A 694 43.26 9.81 5.35
N LEU A 695 42.22 8.98 5.30
CA LEU A 695 42.22 7.64 4.67
C LEU A 695 41.23 7.52 3.50
N PHE A 696 40.35 8.50 3.31
CA PHE A 696 39.24 8.39 2.37
C PHE A 696 39.72 8.15 0.92
N LYS A 697 39.37 7.00 0.36
CA LYS A 697 39.80 6.58 -0.99
C LYS A 697 38.82 6.94 -2.12
N GLY A 698 37.69 7.55 -1.76
CA GLY A 698 36.60 7.87 -2.68
C GLY A 698 35.52 6.79 -2.78
N GLU A 699 35.44 5.86 -1.82
CA GLU A 699 34.41 4.83 -1.77
C GLU A 699 33.46 5.10 -0.59
N ALA A 700 32.16 5.15 -0.85
CA ALA A 700 31.13 5.37 0.17
C ALA A 700 30.22 4.14 0.31
N VAL A 701 29.92 3.74 1.55
CA VAL A 701 28.97 2.68 1.88
C VAL A 701 27.68 3.32 2.39
N LEU A 702 26.59 3.18 1.66
CA LEU A 702 25.26 3.55 2.11
C LEU A 702 24.64 2.40 2.90
N LEU A 703 24.48 2.61 4.21
CA LEU A 703 23.83 1.69 5.15
C LEU A 703 22.37 2.09 5.36
N ILE A 704 21.44 1.18 5.03
CA ILE A 704 20.01 1.34 5.24
C ILE A 704 19.51 0.30 6.26
N ASP A 705 18.77 0.76 7.26
CA ASP A 705 18.23 -0.02 8.37
C ASP A 705 16.88 0.58 8.80
N GLY A 706 15.97 -0.22 9.38
CA GLY A 706 14.67 0.26 9.86
C GLY A 706 14.76 1.27 11.02
N ARG A 707 15.89 1.28 11.75
CA ARG A 707 16.23 2.28 12.77
C ARG A 707 16.72 3.61 12.19
N GLY A 708 16.87 3.69 10.87
CA GLY A 708 17.46 4.85 10.19
C GLY A 708 18.97 4.97 10.44
N LYS A 709 19.49 6.19 10.40
CA LYS A 709 20.93 6.48 10.54
C LYS A 709 21.52 6.11 11.91
N GLN A 710 20.67 5.86 12.90
CA GLN A 710 21.09 5.39 14.23
C GLN A 710 21.80 4.04 14.17
N ALA A 711 21.58 3.25 13.11
CA ALA A 711 22.27 1.99 12.88
C ALA A 711 23.79 2.13 12.71
N LEU A 712 24.31 3.34 12.51
CA LEU A 712 25.75 3.63 12.49
C LEU A 712 26.39 3.54 13.87
N PHE A 713 25.59 3.57 14.93
CA PHE A 713 26.05 3.65 16.31
C PHE A 713 25.61 2.44 17.13
N ASP A 714 26.41 2.12 18.13
CA ASP A 714 26.03 1.23 19.22
C ASP A 714 25.22 2.00 20.30
N PRO A 715 24.61 1.31 21.28
CA PRO A 715 23.79 1.94 22.32
C PRO A 715 24.56 2.88 23.26
N THR A 716 25.89 2.79 23.28
CA THR A 716 26.75 3.65 24.09
C THR A 716 27.12 4.94 23.35
N GLY A 717 26.74 5.08 22.08
CA GLY A 717 27.12 6.19 21.20
C GLY A 717 28.45 5.96 20.47
N GLY A 718 29.08 4.79 20.65
CA GLY A 718 30.21 4.32 19.86
C GLY A 718 29.78 3.90 18.46
N HIS A 719 30.72 3.59 17.57
CA HIS A 719 30.38 3.08 16.24
C HIS A 719 29.88 1.64 16.30
N ALA A 720 28.89 1.30 15.48
CA ALA A 720 28.38 -0.06 15.40
C ALA A 720 29.47 -1.06 14.92
N PRO A 721 29.39 -2.35 15.29
CA PRO A 721 30.38 -3.35 14.89
C PRO A 721 30.64 -3.38 13.37
N GLY A 722 31.92 -3.32 12.99
CA GLY A 722 32.39 -3.31 11.60
C GLY A 722 32.49 -1.94 10.93
N ILE A 723 31.93 -0.87 11.53
CA ILE A 723 32.03 0.50 10.99
C ILE A 723 33.47 1.00 11.04
N ASP A 724 34.17 0.81 12.16
CA ASP A 724 35.58 1.22 12.30
C ASP A 724 36.51 0.52 11.31
N ASP A 725 36.23 -0.75 10.98
CA ASP A 725 37.01 -1.51 9.99
C ASP A 725 36.88 -0.90 8.59
N LEU A 726 35.66 -0.47 8.21
CA LEU A 726 35.42 0.23 6.95
C LEU A 726 36.11 1.59 6.91
N LEU A 727 35.98 2.38 7.97
CA LEU A 727 36.63 3.68 8.10
C LEU A 727 38.16 3.55 8.00
N GLN A 728 38.73 2.54 8.65
CA GLN A 728 40.17 2.25 8.63
C GLN A 728 40.65 1.74 7.26
N ALA A 729 39.77 1.10 6.49
CA ALA A 729 40.01 0.70 5.09
C ALA A 729 39.77 1.85 4.08
N GLY A 730 39.42 3.06 4.56
CA GLY A 730 39.28 4.26 3.74
C GLY A 730 37.88 4.48 3.15
N TYR A 731 36.88 3.72 3.59
CA TYR A 731 35.49 3.95 3.20
C TYR A 731 34.87 5.10 4.01
N ALA A 732 34.02 5.90 3.37
CA ALA A 732 33.01 6.67 4.09
C ALA A 732 31.80 5.78 4.39
N VAL A 733 31.14 5.92 5.54
CA VAL A 733 29.90 5.20 5.85
C VAL A 733 28.77 6.18 6.09
N VAL A 734 27.66 6.01 5.37
CA VAL A 734 26.54 6.94 5.33
C VAL A 734 25.27 6.21 5.76
N GLY A 735 24.51 6.81 6.68
CA GLY A 735 23.21 6.33 7.12
C GLY A 735 22.17 7.42 6.94
N VAL A 736 20.93 7.03 6.63
CA VAL A 736 19.82 7.96 6.41
C VAL A 736 18.55 7.49 7.12
N ASP A 737 17.68 8.44 7.44
CA ASP A 737 16.31 8.16 7.83
C ASP A 737 15.44 8.24 6.58
N VAL A 738 15.12 7.09 5.99
CA VAL A 738 14.12 7.02 4.92
C VAL A 738 12.72 7.34 5.48
N PHE A 739 11.77 7.65 4.61
CA PHE A 739 10.43 8.09 5.00
C PHE A 739 9.80 7.23 6.12
N GLN A 740 9.35 7.91 7.17
CA GLN A 740 8.77 7.30 8.38
C GLN A 740 9.71 6.26 9.03
N THR A 741 10.97 6.64 9.23
CA THR A 741 11.97 5.96 10.09
C THR A 741 12.76 7.01 10.88
N GLY A 742 13.48 6.62 11.94
CA GLY A 742 14.33 7.52 12.72
C GLY A 742 13.62 8.82 13.17
N GLU A 743 14.21 9.97 12.85
CA GLU A 743 13.73 11.32 13.22
C GLU A 743 12.38 11.72 12.62
N PHE A 744 11.77 10.91 11.74
CA PHE A 744 10.36 11.08 11.37
C PHE A 744 9.40 10.64 12.47
N LEU A 745 9.83 9.76 13.37
CA LEU A 745 8.96 9.04 14.29
C LEU A 745 9.19 9.47 15.74
N LYS A 746 8.09 9.63 16.49
CA LYS A 746 8.13 9.75 17.94
C LYS A 746 8.16 8.40 18.64
N ALA A 747 7.60 7.37 17.98
CA ALA A 747 7.69 5.97 18.33
C ALA A 747 7.67 5.11 17.04
N PRO A 748 8.28 3.90 17.03
CA PRO A 748 8.36 3.09 15.81
C PRO A 748 7.01 2.68 15.20
N SER A 749 5.94 2.67 16.01
CA SER A 749 4.57 2.36 15.59
C SER A 749 3.77 3.57 15.05
N ASP A 750 4.33 4.78 15.07
CA ASP A 750 3.61 6.03 14.74
C ASP A 750 3.53 6.34 13.23
N TYR A 751 3.78 5.36 12.36
CA TYR A 751 3.68 5.59 10.92
C TYR A 751 2.21 5.78 10.49
N SER A 752 1.96 6.70 9.55
CA SER A 752 0.62 7.28 9.31
C SER A 752 -0.15 6.69 8.14
N ALA A 753 0.36 5.64 7.49
CA ALA A 753 -0.17 5.14 6.22
C ALA A 753 -1.32 4.15 6.44
N LYS A 754 -2.53 4.68 6.67
CA LYS A 754 -3.75 3.85 6.72
C LYS A 754 -4.25 3.54 5.32
N VAL A 755 -4.52 2.27 5.06
CA VAL A 755 -5.20 1.80 3.84
C VAL A 755 -6.70 1.72 4.08
N ASP A 756 -7.49 2.18 3.11
CA ASP A 756 -8.95 2.09 3.14
C ASP A 756 -9.40 0.62 3.16
N GLU A 757 -10.16 0.25 4.20
CA GLU A 757 -10.58 -1.13 4.44
C GLU A 757 -11.65 -1.61 3.45
N ARG A 758 -12.30 -0.71 2.70
CA ARG A 758 -13.31 -1.09 1.70
C ARG A 758 -12.65 -1.62 0.43
N ASP A 759 -11.61 -0.91 -0.01
CA ASP A 759 -10.82 -1.27 -1.19
C ASP A 759 -9.45 -0.55 -1.15
N PRO A 760 -8.32 -1.26 -1.21
CA PRO A 760 -6.99 -0.66 -1.19
C PRO A 760 -6.75 0.30 -2.37
N ALA A 761 -7.44 0.13 -3.50
CA ALA A 761 -7.33 1.01 -4.65
C ALA A 761 -7.80 2.45 -4.35
N TYR A 762 -8.63 2.65 -3.31
CA TYR A 762 -9.01 3.99 -2.85
C TYR A 762 -7.86 4.72 -2.13
N THR A 763 -6.83 3.99 -1.69
CA THR A 763 -5.60 4.54 -1.12
C THR A 763 -4.49 4.54 -2.16
N PHE A 764 -4.12 3.36 -2.67
CA PHE A 764 -2.99 3.19 -3.57
C PHE A 764 -3.25 3.67 -5.00
N GLY A 765 -4.51 3.90 -5.36
CA GLY A 765 -4.84 4.60 -6.60
C GLY A 765 -4.38 6.07 -6.60
N TYR A 766 -4.19 6.69 -5.43
CA TYR A 766 -3.87 8.12 -5.30
C TYR A 766 -2.58 8.42 -4.54
N ASN A 767 -2.07 7.45 -3.77
CA ASN A 767 -0.88 7.60 -2.93
C ASN A 767 0.09 6.43 -3.17
N LEU A 768 1.39 6.71 -3.18
CA LEU A 768 2.38 5.66 -3.27
C LEU A 768 2.41 4.82 -1.98
N PRO A 769 2.55 3.49 -2.07
CA PRO A 769 2.83 2.65 -0.92
C PRO A 769 4.04 3.15 -0.13
N LEU A 770 4.05 2.92 1.20
CA LEU A 770 5.13 3.38 2.08
C LEU A 770 6.49 2.83 1.63
N ILE A 771 6.55 1.55 1.29
CA ILE A 771 7.77 0.92 0.75
C ILE A 771 8.29 1.60 -0.51
N SER A 772 7.42 2.03 -1.44
CA SER A 772 7.82 2.74 -2.65
C SER A 772 8.46 4.09 -2.33
N GLN A 773 7.93 4.80 -1.33
CA GLN A 773 8.51 6.07 -0.86
C GLN A 773 9.88 5.87 -0.21
N ARG A 774 10.05 4.81 0.60
CA ARG A 774 11.34 4.46 1.21
C ARG A 774 12.38 4.07 0.17
N VAL A 775 11.98 3.33 -0.87
CA VAL A 775 12.86 2.98 -2.00
C VAL A 775 13.32 4.24 -2.75
N GLN A 776 12.43 5.19 -2.99
CA GLN A 776 12.79 6.47 -3.62
C GLN A 776 13.75 7.31 -2.77
N ASP A 777 13.67 7.23 -1.44
CA ASP A 777 14.63 7.91 -0.55
C ASP A 777 16.02 7.27 -0.61
N VAL A 778 16.10 5.94 -0.72
CA VAL A 778 17.36 5.23 -0.98
C VAL A 778 17.96 5.69 -2.30
N LEU A 779 17.17 5.74 -3.38
CA LEU A 779 17.65 6.21 -4.70
C LEU A 779 18.10 7.68 -4.67
N THR A 780 17.35 8.55 -3.98
CA THR A 780 17.71 9.96 -3.78
C THR A 780 19.06 10.08 -3.08
N THR A 781 19.29 9.25 -2.08
CA THR A 781 20.57 9.21 -1.34
C THR A 781 21.73 8.75 -2.21
N ILE A 782 21.52 7.73 -3.05
CA ILE A 782 22.55 7.26 -4.00
C ILE A 782 22.95 8.38 -4.96
N VAL A 783 21.95 9.09 -5.52
CA VAL A 783 22.18 10.23 -6.42
C VAL A 783 22.93 11.37 -5.73
N ALA A 784 22.59 11.68 -4.48
CA ALA A 784 23.31 12.69 -3.69
C ALA A 784 24.78 12.30 -3.47
N LEU A 785 25.05 11.02 -3.14
CA LEU A 785 26.41 10.53 -2.93
C LEU A 785 27.24 10.53 -4.20
N GLN A 786 26.66 10.14 -5.34
CA GLN A 786 27.34 10.17 -6.65
C GLN A 786 27.72 11.59 -7.10
N GLN A 787 27.03 12.62 -6.60
CA GLN A 787 27.33 14.02 -6.87
C GLN A 787 28.34 14.64 -5.89
N ARG A 788 28.62 13.97 -4.77
CA ARG A 788 29.49 14.54 -3.73
C ARG A 788 30.95 14.51 -4.17
N ASP A 789 31.61 15.65 -4.06
CA ASP A 789 33.04 15.79 -4.36
C ASP A 789 33.88 14.75 -3.60
N GLY A 790 34.77 14.07 -4.33
CA GLY A 790 35.64 13.04 -3.81
C GLY A 790 35.05 11.63 -3.79
N VAL A 791 33.72 11.46 -3.88
CA VAL A 791 33.08 10.14 -4.02
C VAL A 791 33.22 9.68 -5.47
N LYS A 792 33.80 8.49 -5.67
CA LYS A 792 33.99 7.81 -6.95
C LYS A 792 33.07 6.61 -7.12
N GLN A 793 32.75 5.94 -6.01
CA GLN A 793 31.93 4.73 -6.02
C GLN A 793 31.04 4.67 -4.77
N VAL A 794 29.83 4.13 -4.94
CA VAL A 794 28.84 3.94 -3.87
C VAL A 794 28.52 2.45 -3.75
N HIS A 795 28.65 1.90 -2.56
CA HIS A 795 28.27 0.52 -2.21
C HIS A 795 27.01 0.55 -1.34
N LEU A 796 26.19 -0.51 -1.42
CA LEU A 796 24.90 -0.56 -0.74
C LEU A 796 24.89 -1.69 0.29
N VAL A 797 24.45 -1.37 1.51
CA VAL A 797 24.22 -2.35 2.57
C VAL A 797 22.82 -2.14 3.12
N GLY A 798 21.96 -3.15 2.99
CA GLY A 798 20.63 -3.17 3.59
C GLY A 798 20.55 -4.24 4.68
N THR A 799 20.13 -3.86 5.88
CA THR A 799 19.96 -4.78 7.01
C THR A 799 18.66 -4.51 7.76
N GLY A 800 18.17 -5.50 8.51
CA GLY A 800 16.81 -5.46 9.06
C GLY A 800 15.78 -5.21 7.95
N GLU A 801 14.82 -4.31 8.19
CA GLU A 801 13.84 -3.89 7.15
C GLU A 801 14.49 -3.21 5.94
N GLY A 802 15.64 -2.56 6.13
CA GLY A 802 16.39 -1.88 5.08
C GLY A 802 16.93 -2.80 3.99
N GLY A 803 17.06 -4.11 4.28
CA GLY A 803 17.46 -5.12 3.29
C GLY A 803 16.52 -5.18 2.09
N LEU A 804 15.22 -5.18 2.34
CA LEU A 804 14.20 -5.19 1.29
C LEU A 804 14.24 -3.89 0.47
N TRP A 805 14.33 -2.73 1.13
CA TRP A 805 14.30 -1.44 0.44
C TRP A 805 15.53 -1.25 -0.46
N VAL A 806 16.71 -1.69 -0.02
CA VAL A 806 17.93 -1.67 -0.84
C VAL A 806 17.83 -2.64 -2.01
N ALA A 807 17.25 -3.84 -1.82
CA ALA A 807 17.06 -4.80 -2.91
C ALA A 807 16.15 -4.22 -4.00
N LEU A 808 15.05 -3.57 -3.62
CA LEU A 808 14.13 -2.92 -4.54
C LEU A 808 14.76 -1.67 -5.20
N ALA A 809 15.48 -0.83 -4.45
CA ALA A 809 16.22 0.30 -5.03
C ALA A 809 17.24 -0.18 -6.06
N ARG A 810 17.98 -1.26 -5.78
CA ARG A 810 18.95 -1.84 -6.71
C ARG A 810 18.32 -2.27 -8.03
N SER A 811 17.04 -2.68 -8.02
CA SER A 811 16.30 -3.07 -9.23
C SER A 811 16.03 -1.92 -10.21
N LEU A 812 16.09 -0.67 -9.75
CA LEU A 812 15.88 0.53 -10.58
C LEU A 812 17.19 1.21 -11.02
N LEU A 813 18.33 0.82 -10.45
CA LEU A 813 19.63 1.38 -10.83
C LEU A 813 20.07 0.87 -12.20
N SER A 814 20.75 1.73 -12.95
CA SER A 814 21.23 1.40 -14.30
C SER A 814 22.20 0.21 -14.31
N ALA A 815 22.38 -0.37 -15.49
CA ALA A 815 23.33 -1.45 -15.70
C ALA A 815 24.78 -1.06 -15.36
N ASP A 816 25.10 0.24 -15.42
CA ASP A 816 26.43 0.80 -15.14
C ASP A 816 26.68 1.02 -13.63
N PHE A 817 25.71 0.73 -12.75
CA PHE A 817 25.94 0.76 -11.31
C PHE A 817 26.85 -0.41 -10.90
N ASP A 818 28.12 -0.11 -10.62
CA ASP A 818 29.20 -1.05 -10.31
C ASP A 818 29.40 -1.32 -8.81
N GLY A 819 28.66 -0.60 -7.97
CA GLY A 819 28.69 -0.74 -6.51
C GLY A 819 28.28 -2.12 -6.02
N ALA A 820 29.10 -2.72 -5.15
CA ALA A 820 28.73 -3.93 -4.42
C ALA A 820 27.46 -3.70 -3.58
N THR A 821 26.49 -4.61 -3.69
CA THR A 821 25.22 -4.54 -2.96
C THR A 821 25.05 -5.77 -2.07
N ASN A 822 24.96 -5.57 -0.75
CA ASN A 822 24.76 -6.63 0.23
C ASN A 822 23.46 -6.40 1.00
N VAL A 823 22.50 -7.30 0.89
CA VAL A 823 21.19 -7.17 1.55
C VAL A 823 20.90 -8.37 2.44
N ASN A 824 20.32 -8.15 3.61
CA ASN A 824 19.77 -9.20 4.46
C ASN A 824 18.25 -9.07 4.51
N LEU A 825 17.55 -10.06 3.96
CA LEU A 825 16.10 -10.07 3.90
C LEU A 825 15.44 -10.66 5.14
N ALA A 826 16.22 -11.30 6.03
CA ALA A 826 15.71 -11.94 7.25
C ALA A 826 14.49 -12.88 7.02
N GLY A 827 14.45 -13.57 5.88
CA GLY A 827 13.37 -14.49 5.51
C GLY A 827 12.12 -13.81 4.92
N PHE A 828 12.14 -12.50 4.68
CA PHE A 828 11.02 -11.75 4.11
C PHE A 828 10.64 -12.27 2.72
N GLN A 829 9.34 -12.43 2.51
CA GLN A 829 8.71 -12.74 1.23
C GLN A 829 7.39 -11.96 1.16
N PHE A 830 7.04 -11.42 -0.01
CA PHE A 830 5.76 -10.74 -0.15
C PHE A 830 4.59 -11.71 0.08
N SER A 831 4.74 -13.00 -0.23
CA SER A 831 3.70 -14.00 0.03
C SER A 831 3.28 -14.14 1.51
N ASN A 832 4.10 -13.66 2.45
CA ASN A 832 3.90 -13.84 3.88
C ASN A 832 3.30 -12.60 4.57
N LEU A 833 2.93 -11.57 3.82
CA LEU A 833 2.30 -10.37 4.40
C LEU A 833 0.99 -10.73 5.10
N SER A 834 0.77 -10.10 6.27
CA SER A 834 -0.35 -10.44 7.17
C SER A 834 -1.63 -9.64 6.91
N GLY A 835 -1.54 -8.54 6.15
CA GLY A 835 -2.70 -7.70 5.85
C GLY A 835 -2.37 -6.48 4.98
N LEU A 836 -3.42 -5.72 4.62
CA LEU A 836 -3.32 -4.53 3.78
C LEU A 836 -2.59 -3.35 4.45
N GLN A 837 -2.49 -3.35 5.78
CA GLN A 837 -1.83 -2.28 6.54
C GLN A 837 -0.31 -2.51 6.71
N ASP A 838 0.23 -3.59 6.14
CA ASP A 838 1.66 -3.91 6.28
C ASP A 838 2.53 -2.81 5.63
N PRO A 839 3.52 -2.23 6.34
CA PRO A 839 4.35 -1.15 5.82
C PRO A 839 5.21 -1.57 4.62
N ASN A 840 5.43 -2.88 4.44
CA ASN A 840 6.15 -3.45 3.31
C ASN A 840 5.22 -3.93 2.17
N LEU A 841 3.90 -3.64 2.21
CA LEU A 841 3.01 -3.95 1.11
C LEU A 841 3.40 -3.20 -0.17
N LEU A 842 3.68 -3.96 -1.23
CA LEU A 842 3.90 -3.47 -2.59
C LEU A 842 2.86 -4.13 -3.52
N PRO A 843 1.77 -3.45 -3.90
CA PRO A 843 0.81 -3.98 -4.87
C PRO A 843 1.50 -4.44 -6.17
N GLY A 844 1.22 -5.66 -6.59
CA GLY A 844 1.84 -6.30 -7.76
C GLY A 844 3.15 -7.05 -7.54
N ALA A 845 3.70 -7.08 -6.32
CA ALA A 845 4.96 -7.76 -6.08
C ALA A 845 4.94 -9.25 -6.45
N LEU A 846 3.83 -9.97 -6.18
CA LEU A 846 3.72 -11.38 -6.56
C LEU A 846 3.53 -11.58 -8.06
N LYS A 847 2.78 -10.68 -8.72
CA LYS A 847 2.63 -10.69 -10.19
C LYS A 847 3.98 -10.70 -10.91
N TYR A 848 4.95 -9.96 -10.38
CA TYR A 848 6.27 -9.77 -10.99
C TYR A 848 7.39 -10.57 -10.31
N GLY A 849 7.04 -11.69 -9.65
CA GLY A 849 7.99 -12.72 -9.23
C GLY A 849 8.60 -12.53 -7.84
N ASP A 850 7.92 -11.80 -6.94
CA ASP A 850 8.37 -11.53 -5.57
C ASP A 850 9.76 -10.83 -5.56
N VAL A 851 10.48 -10.83 -4.44
CA VAL A 851 11.82 -10.24 -4.33
C VAL A 851 12.80 -10.78 -5.39
N PRO A 852 12.90 -12.10 -5.68
CA PRO A 852 13.84 -12.61 -6.69
C PRO A 852 13.52 -12.12 -8.11
N GLY A 853 12.24 -11.98 -8.43
CA GLY A 853 11.77 -11.48 -9.71
C GLY A 853 12.08 -10.00 -9.89
N LEU A 854 11.84 -9.16 -8.89
CA LEU A 854 12.17 -7.73 -8.98
C LEU A 854 13.69 -7.50 -8.99
N LEU A 855 14.44 -8.20 -8.13
CA LEU A 855 15.90 -8.07 -8.06
C LEU A 855 16.62 -8.59 -9.31
N SER A 856 15.94 -9.42 -10.12
CA SER A 856 16.42 -9.86 -11.43
C SER A 856 16.58 -8.72 -12.46
N LEU A 857 16.04 -7.52 -12.20
CA LEU A 857 16.32 -6.33 -13.03
C LEU A 857 17.78 -5.86 -12.91
N ALA A 858 18.44 -6.15 -11.78
CA ALA A 858 19.83 -5.78 -11.55
C ALA A 858 20.84 -6.85 -12.03
N ALA A 859 20.45 -7.70 -12.98
CA ALA A 859 21.19 -8.91 -13.37
C ALA A 859 22.60 -8.68 -13.93
N THR A 860 22.95 -7.46 -14.35
CA THR A 860 24.30 -7.10 -14.81
C THR A 860 25.26 -6.75 -13.67
N GLY A 861 24.76 -6.58 -12.44
CA GLY A 861 25.54 -6.17 -11.28
C GLY A 861 25.99 -7.32 -10.38
N HIS A 862 26.58 -6.96 -9.23
CA HIS A 862 27.01 -7.89 -8.20
C HIS A 862 26.21 -7.72 -6.91
N VAL A 863 25.34 -8.67 -6.60
CA VAL A 863 24.46 -8.64 -5.43
C VAL A 863 24.69 -9.86 -4.54
N THR A 864 24.77 -9.63 -3.24
CA THR A 864 24.79 -10.67 -2.20
C THR A 864 23.53 -10.56 -1.36
N VAL A 865 22.78 -11.66 -1.24
CA VAL A 865 21.54 -11.74 -0.47
C VAL A 865 21.72 -12.72 0.68
N PHE A 866 21.44 -12.28 1.90
CA PHE A 866 21.34 -13.09 3.11
C PHE A 866 19.89 -13.23 3.55
N GLY A 867 19.58 -14.28 4.32
CA GLY A 867 18.22 -14.56 4.78
C GLY A 867 17.24 -14.79 3.62
N ALA A 868 17.72 -15.34 2.50
CA ALA A 868 16.87 -15.63 1.35
C ALA A 868 15.95 -16.82 1.65
N ALA A 869 14.65 -16.59 1.55
CA ALA A 869 13.62 -17.61 1.70
C ALA A 869 12.68 -17.62 0.49
N GLY A 870 11.95 -18.72 0.31
CA GLY A 870 11.01 -18.87 -0.80
C GLY A 870 11.61 -19.40 -2.09
N ASP A 871 10.76 -19.47 -3.12
CA ASP A 871 11.10 -19.94 -4.45
C ASP A 871 11.66 -18.80 -5.33
N GLY A 872 12.13 -19.11 -6.54
CA GLY A 872 12.55 -18.12 -7.54
C GLY A 872 14.02 -17.69 -7.51
N TRP A 873 14.74 -17.91 -6.39
CA TRP A 873 16.17 -17.57 -6.28
C TRP A 873 17.05 -18.25 -7.33
N SER A 874 16.83 -19.53 -7.61
CA SER A 874 17.57 -20.26 -8.66
C SER A 874 17.37 -19.65 -10.06
N ALA A 875 16.16 -19.20 -10.37
CA ALA A 875 15.86 -18.55 -11.65
C ALA A 875 16.51 -17.17 -11.73
N ALA A 876 16.53 -16.41 -10.62
CA ALA A 876 17.25 -15.15 -10.53
C ALA A 876 18.75 -15.33 -10.77
N GLN A 877 19.40 -16.31 -10.10
CA GLN A 877 20.82 -16.59 -10.29
C GLN A 877 21.18 -16.94 -11.74
N GLN A 878 20.35 -17.77 -12.40
CA GLN A 878 20.54 -18.09 -13.82
C GLN A 878 20.45 -16.84 -14.71
N ARG A 879 19.58 -15.89 -14.39
CA ARG A 879 19.46 -14.64 -15.15
C ARG A 879 20.66 -13.72 -14.96
N TYR A 880 21.16 -13.58 -13.73
CA TYR A 880 22.42 -12.88 -13.46
C TYR A 880 23.58 -13.50 -14.26
N GLN A 881 23.72 -14.82 -14.21
CA GLN A 881 24.76 -15.54 -14.96
C GLN A 881 24.67 -15.28 -16.47
N LYS A 882 23.46 -15.29 -17.04
CA LYS A 882 23.23 -15.01 -18.47
C LYS A 882 23.49 -13.55 -18.86
N ALA A 883 23.22 -12.61 -17.95
CA ALA A 883 23.44 -11.18 -18.16
C ALA A 883 24.88 -10.73 -17.87
N GLY A 884 25.74 -11.63 -17.37
CA GLY A 884 27.14 -11.35 -17.04
C GLY A 884 27.39 -10.80 -15.63
N GLY A 885 26.35 -10.69 -14.80
CA GLY A 885 26.48 -10.31 -13.39
C GLY A 885 26.59 -11.51 -12.45
N GLN A 886 26.53 -11.25 -11.15
CA GLN A 886 26.66 -12.26 -10.09
C GLN A 886 25.65 -12.03 -8.97
N LEU A 887 24.82 -13.05 -8.70
CA LEU A 887 23.92 -13.09 -7.55
C LEU A 887 24.36 -14.22 -6.59
N THR A 888 24.85 -13.83 -5.41
CA THR A 888 25.21 -14.77 -4.33
C THR A 888 24.05 -14.83 -3.34
N VAL A 889 23.56 -16.03 -3.03
CA VAL A 889 22.37 -16.22 -2.18
C VAL A 889 22.73 -17.11 -0.99
N HIS A 890 22.43 -16.62 0.20
CA HIS A 890 22.57 -17.34 1.47
C HIS A 890 21.20 -17.46 2.14
N SER A 891 20.81 -18.67 2.52
CA SER A 891 19.56 -18.92 3.26
C SER A 891 19.61 -18.43 4.70
N GLU A 892 20.81 -18.39 5.29
CA GLU A 892 21.01 -17.90 6.66
C GLU A 892 21.04 -16.37 6.68
N SER A 893 20.42 -15.78 7.71
CA SER A 893 20.53 -14.35 8.00
C SER A 893 21.94 -13.98 8.43
N SER A 894 22.35 -12.74 8.17
CA SER A 894 23.65 -12.20 8.57
C SER A 894 23.53 -11.11 9.63
N SER A 895 24.53 -10.97 10.49
CA SER A 895 24.71 -9.74 11.27
C SER A 895 25.19 -8.59 10.37
N LEU A 896 25.02 -7.35 10.83
CA LEU A 896 25.57 -6.17 10.15
C LEU A 896 27.08 -6.32 9.92
N GLU A 897 27.83 -6.68 10.97
CA GLU A 897 29.28 -6.90 10.91
C GLU A 897 29.66 -7.89 9.80
N GLN A 898 28.95 -9.02 9.66
CA GLN A 898 29.20 -9.99 8.60
C GLN A 898 28.98 -9.40 7.19
N GLN A 899 27.94 -8.56 7.03
CA GLN A 899 27.68 -7.88 5.75
C GLN A 899 28.80 -6.88 5.41
N LEU A 900 29.25 -6.08 6.38
CA LEU A 900 30.33 -5.10 6.19
C LEU A 900 31.67 -5.80 5.93
N GLN A 901 31.98 -6.87 6.66
CA GLN A 901 33.18 -7.68 6.44
C GLN A 901 33.20 -8.36 5.07
N SER A 902 32.04 -8.72 4.52
CA SER A 902 31.97 -9.27 3.17
C SER A 902 32.25 -8.24 2.08
N LEU A 903 32.02 -6.94 2.33
CA LEU A 903 32.44 -5.86 1.42
C LEU A 903 33.97 -5.74 1.41
N LEU A 904 34.62 -5.79 2.59
CA LEU A 904 36.08 -5.67 2.72
C LEU A 904 36.90 -6.79 2.06
N LYS A 905 36.28 -7.95 1.80
CA LYS A 905 36.93 -9.10 1.15
C LYS A 905 36.98 -8.99 -0.38
N ARG A 906 36.25 -8.05 -0.97
CA ARG A 906 36.32 -7.72 -2.39
C ARG A 906 37.38 -6.65 -2.63
#